data_AF-A0AAV6JAE7-F1
#
_entry.id   AF-A0AAV6JAE7-F1
#
_cell.length_a   1.000
_cell.length_b   1.000
_cell.length_c   1.000
_cell.angle_alpha   90.00
_cell.angle_beta   90.00
_cell.angle_gamma   90.00
#
_symmetry.space_group_name_H-M   'P 1'
#
loop_
_entity.id
_entity.type
_entity.pdbx_description
1 polymer ?
#
loop_
_entity_poly.entity_id
_entity_poly.type
_entity_poly.pdbx_seq_one_letter_code
_entity_poly.pdbx_strand_id
1 'polypeptide(L)'
;MDGIDESQARMRMTDEHQAIHHPGHYIQEHDHHVLHHLSNGNGMEHDDNGGGSEDMEGEIHPDHGNLTDTHNAMVAHGGSDSNNQLTLSFQGQVYVFDSVSPEKVQAVLLLLGGREVPPNIPAIPLSSHQNTRGMSSTPQISSVPQRLASLMRFREKRKERNFDKKIRYTVRKEVALRMQRNKGQFTSSKPNHDESASAVTSWDSNQTWASDGSGSQQQDIVCRHCGVSEKSTPMMRRGPEGPRTLCNACGLMWANKGTLRDLSKAAPQSGQNPSLSQNEEEVSKLNEELIRLQNMLEELNINKGVSGGKMGKKDVIDDPINIQRREKVKDAMIHAWSSYEKYAWGNDELQPQTKNGVDSFGGLGATLIDSLDTLYIMGLHEQFQRARELSAFEHLDIHFTHSTRPTCSFSWDFFLLNSGSMIVAGGGAEDLSQWVVSSLDFNKNYDASVFETTIRVVGGLLSAYDLSGDKVFLEKAKDIADRLLPAWDTPSGIPRNIINLAHGNAHNPSWTGGESILADSATEQLEFIALSQRTGDPKYQQKGPEIDTSMFQVENVILQLNKTFPADGLLGIYLDPNRGTTSYSTITFGAMGDSFYEYLLKAWIQGNKTAAVKHYREMWETSMKGLQSLVRKSTPSSFTYICEKTGDAIKDKMDELACFAPGMIALGASGSGPDDSQKFLSLAEELAWTCYNFYQSTPTKLAGENYFFHPGQDMSVGTSWNILRPETVESLFYLWRLTGNKTYQEWGWNIFEAFEKNSRVEAGYVGLKDVNSGVKDNMMQSFFLAETLKYFYLLYSPSSVISLDEWVFNTEAHPLKIVTRHDQVQNYGGLDKHNKLVDRSRGRKEGRYVDH
;
A
#
# COMPACT_ATOMS: atom_id res chain seq x y z
N MET A 1 -27.85 35.59 67.85
CA MET A 1 -27.87 37.06 67.86
C MET A 1 -26.44 37.51 67.71
N ASP A 2 -26.24 38.61 66.98
CA ASP A 2 -24.96 39.25 66.68
C ASP A 2 -23.98 38.40 65.83
N GLY A 3 -23.30 38.91 64.80
CA GLY A 3 -23.52 40.16 64.05
C GLY A 3 -22.26 40.67 63.30
N ILE A 4 -22.43 41.05 62.02
CA ILE A 4 -21.85 42.25 61.36
C ILE A 4 -20.30 42.31 61.18
N ASP A 5 -19.70 42.61 60.02
CA ASP A 5 -20.10 42.66 58.58
C ASP A 5 -18.79 42.44 57.74
N GLU A 6 -18.43 42.95 56.54
CA GLU A 6 -18.95 43.88 55.50
C GLU A 6 -18.43 43.33 54.12
N SER A 7 -18.94 43.54 52.88
CA SER A 7 -19.72 44.61 52.21
C SER A 7 -18.89 45.87 51.86
N GLN A 8 -18.98 46.55 50.69
CA GLN A 8 -19.69 46.28 49.41
C GLN A 8 -19.20 47.16 48.22
N ALA A 9 -19.38 46.66 46.99
CA ALA A 9 -19.76 47.41 45.76
C ALA A 9 -18.80 48.54 45.23
N ARG A 10 -19.05 49.30 44.13
CA ARG A 10 -20.20 49.45 43.21
C ARG A 10 -19.79 50.02 41.83
N MET A 11 -20.59 49.78 40.77
CA MET A 11 -20.46 50.41 39.43
C MET A 11 -21.08 51.82 39.34
N ARG A 12 -20.62 52.67 38.39
CA ARG A 12 -21.46 53.34 37.36
C ARG A 12 -20.65 54.10 36.27
N MET A 13 -21.32 54.48 35.18
CA MET A 13 -20.80 55.09 33.93
C MET A 13 -21.02 56.60 33.86
N THR A 14 -20.25 57.28 32.98
CA THR A 14 -20.62 58.53 32.26
C THR A 14 -19.85 58.64 30.93
N ASP A 15 -20.49 59.12 29.87
CA ASP A 15 -19.92 59.34 28.53
C ASP A 15 -19.43 60.80 28.32
N GLU A 16 -18.41 61.02 27.47
CA GLU A 16 -18.60 61.62 26.11
C GLU A 16 -17.29 61.86 25.32
N HIS A 17 -17.47 61.99 24.01
CA HIS A 17 -16.50 61.98 22.89
C HIS A 17 -15.22 62.84 22.94
N GLN A 18 -14.13 62.27 22.41
CA GLN A 18 -13.47 62.80 21.19
C GLN A 18 -12.91 61.64 20.34
N ALA A 19 -12.68 61.86 19.04
CA ALA A 19 -12.46 60.79 18.06
C ALA A 19 -11.17 60.95 17.23
N ILE A 20 -10.56 59.82 16.84
CA ILE A 20 -9.68 59.65 15.66
C ILE A 20 -9.59 58.13 15.32
N HIS A 21 -9.43 57.84 14.02
CA HIS A 21 -9.40 56.54 13.32
C HIS A 21 -8.99 55.25 14.07
N HIS A 22 -9.76 54.18 13.83
CA HIS A 22 -9.33 52.78 13.89
C HIS A 22 -9.57 52.08 12.53
N PRO A 23 -8.60 51.33 11.98
CA PRO A 23 -8.85 50.20 11.09
C PRO A 23 -9.12 48.93 11.92
N GLY A 24 -9.99 48.05 11.44
CA GLY A 24 -10.24 46.75 12.09
C GLY A 24 -9.21 45.70 11.71
N HIS A 25 -8.89 44.80 12.63
CA HIS A 25 -8.15 43.58 12.34
C HIS A 25 -9.01 42.35 12.65
N TYR A 26 -9.09 41.44 11.70
CA TYR A 26 -9.55 40.07 11.93
C TYR A 26 -8.55 39.38 12.86
N ILE A 27 -9.03 38.62 13.83
CA ILE A 27 -8.23 37.60 14.49
C ILE A 27 -8.30 36.36 13.59
N GLN A 28 -7.15 35.93 13.10
CA GLN A 28 -7.01 34.75 12.25
C GLN A 28 -6.62 33.57 13.14
N GLU A 29 -7.37 32.48 13.06
CA GLU A 29 -7.10 31.26 13.82
C GLU A 29 -5.81 30.60 13.28
N HIS A 30 -5.01 30.02 14.17
CA HIS A 30 -3.76 29.33 13.81
C HIS A 30 -3.96 27.81 13.82
N ASP A 31 -3.62 27.18 12.71
CA ASP A 31 -3.69 25.72 12.55
C ASP A 31 -2.78 24.97 13.53
N HIS A 32 -3.28 23.85 14.06
CA HIS A 32 -2.50 22.95 14.89
C HIS A 32 -1.63 22.03 14.03
N HIS A 33 -0.32 22.26 14.06
CA HIS A 33 0.66 21.40 13.38
C HIS A 33 0.81 20.04 14.08
N VAL A 34 0.58 18.95 13.34
CA VAL A 34 1.04 17.59 13.68
C VAL A 34 2.53 17.46 13.35
N LEU A 35 3.25 16.57 14.05
CA LEU A 35 4.71 16.53 14.06
C LEU A 35 5.34 16.01 12.75
N HIS A 36 5.75 16.93 11.87
CA HIS A 36 6.91 16.73 10.98
C HIS A 36 7.62 18.07 10.74
N HIS A 37 8.65 18.40 11.55
CA HIS A 37 9.82 19.23 11.19
C HIS A 37 10.70 19.55 12.44
N LEU A 38 11.59 18.63 12.83
CA LEU A 38 12.68 18.93 13.78
C LEU A 38 13.99 18.20 13.42
N SER A 39 14.67 18.65 12.36
CA SER A 39 16.13 18.66 12.30
C SER A 39 16.60 19.60 11.18
N ASN A 40 16.94 20.84 11.54
CA ASN A 40 17.64 21.76 10.64
C ASN A 40 18.39 22.85 11.45
N GLY A 41 19.42 22.42 12.19
CA GLY A 41 20.25 23.31 13.00
C GLY A 41 21.27 24.06 12.15
N ASN A 42 20.90 25.23 11.61
CA ASN A 42 21.88 26.16 11.05
C ASN A 42 22.77 26.71 12.18
N GLY A 43 24.08 26.78 11.92
CA GLY A 43 25.06 27.22 12.91
C GLY A 43 24.92 28.69 13.29
N MET A 44 25.27 29.02 14.54
CA MET A 44 25.55 30.39 14.95
C MET A 44 26.99 30.76 14.63
N GLU A 45 27.19 32.02 14.25
CA GLU A 45 28.47 32.60 13.88
C GLU A 45 29.36 32.79 15.12
N HIS A 46 30.67 32.58 14.93
CA HIS A 46 31.70 33.08 15.83
C HIS A 46 32.74 33.82 14.99
N ASP A 47 32.73 35.15 15.07
CA ASP A 47 33.84 35.98 14.61
C ASP A 47 35.08 35.68 15.44
N ASP A 48 36.20 35.39 14.78
CA ASP A 48 37.51 35.88 15.23
C ASP A 48 38.47 36.06 14.04
N ASN A 49 39.51 36.88 14.22
CA ASN A 49 40.01 37.74 13.14
C ASN A 49 41.51 37.56 12.80
N GLY A 50 41.85 37.62 11.50
CA GLY A 50 43.09 38.28 11.06
C GLY A 50 44.16 37.50 10.28
N GLY A 51 44.01 37.43 8.94
CA GLY A 51 45.05 37.80 7.96
C GLY A 51 46.24 36.86 7.67
N GLY A 52 46.82 36.99 6.47
CA GLY A 52 48.09 36.35 6.08
C GLY A 52 48.16 35.83 4.64
N SER A 53 48.41 36.71 3.67
CA SER A 53 48.64 36.39 2.24
C SER A 53 50.09 36.00 1.94
N GLU A 54 50.32 35.15 0.92
CA GLU A 54 51.05 35.46 -0.35
C GLU A 54 51.41 34.20 -1.17
N ASP A 55 51.64 34.38 -2.47
CA ASP A 55 51.93 33.36 -3.48
C ASP A 55 53.43 33.05 -3.64
N MET A 56 53.80 31.89 -4.22
CA MET A 56 54.65 31.82 -5.44
C MET A 56 54.96 30.40 -5.95
N GLU A 57 55.23 30.33 -7.27
CA GLU A 57 55.82 29.18 -8.00
C GLU A 57 57.37 29.30 -8.00
N GLY A 58 58.13 28.21 -8.25
CA GLY A 58 59.60 28.29 -8.21
C GLY A 58 60.39 27.02 -8.59
N GLU A 59 60.55 26.78 -9.88
CA GLU A 59 61.14 25.64 -10.60
C GLU A 59 62.69 25.39 -10.43
N ILE A 60 63.18 24.26 -10.99
CA ILE A 60 64.53 23.97 -11.56
C ILE A 60 65.59 23.09 -10.80
N HIS A 61 66.24 22.24 -11.61
CA HIS A 61 67.29 21.20 -11.40
C HIS A 61 68.74 21.78 -11.65
N PRO A 62 69.87 21.03 -11.86
CA PRO A 62 70.15 19.58 -12.04
C PRO A 62 71.19 19.06 -10.99
N ASP A 63 72.17 18.14 -11.14
CA ASP A 63 72.68 17.29 -12.24
C ASP A 63 73.56 16.11 -11.71
N HIS A 64 74.00 15.21 -12.61
CA HIS A 64 75.13 14.25 -12.58
C HIS A 64 75.11 13.06 -11.57
N GLY A 65 75.40 11.81 -11.97
CA GLY A 65 75.55 11.23 -13.31
C GLY A 65 76.35 9.90 -13.38
N ASN A 66 76.16 9.11 -14.46
CA ASN A 66 77.03 8.02 -14.98
C ASN A 66 77.13 6.68 -14.16
N LEU A 67 77.38 5.49 -14.74
CA LEU A 67 77.61 5.06 -16.14
C LEU A 67 77.39 3.52 -16.37
N THR A 68 77.50 3.11 -17.65
CA THR A 68 77.77 1.77 -18.24
C THR A 68 76.68 0.71 -18.42
N ASP A 69 76.63 0.17 -19.65
CA ASP A 69 75.70 -0.84 -20.20
C ASP A 69 76.24 -2.29 -20.15
N THR A 70 75.37 -3.26 -20.49
CA THR A 70 75.75 -4.35 -21.42
C THR A 70 74.54 -5.04 -22.07
N HIS A 71 74.57 -5.26 -23.39
CA HIS A 71 73.59 -6.08 -24.12
C HIS A 71 73.99 -7.56 -24.13
N ASN A 72 73.02 -8.51 -24.13
CA ASN A 72 72.85 -9.43 -25.27
C ASN A 72 71.65 -10.42 -25.21
N ALA A 73 71.20 -10.76 -26.42
CA ALA A 73 70.65 -12.04 -26.91
C ALA A 73 69.38 -12.70 -26.31
N MET A 74 68.44 -12.92 -27.23
CA MET A 74 67.22 -13.73 -27.13
C MET A 74 67.46 -15.22 -26.83
N VAL A 75 66.47 -15.87 -26.19
CA VAL A 75 65.97 -17.21 -26.57
C VAL A 75 64.44 -17.17 -26.51
N ALA A 76 63.77 -17.86 -27.44
CA ALA A 76 62.31 -18.02 -27.43
C ALA A 76 61.93 -19.50 -27.50
N HIS A 77 60.99 -19.93 -26.66
CA HIS A 77 60.22 -21.17 -26.83
C HIS A 77 58.79 -20.91 -26.39
N GLY A 78 57.82 -21.36 -27.18
CA GLY A 78 56.39 -21.26 -26.90
C GLY A 78 55.74 -22.63 -26.73
N GLY A 79 54.55 -22.64 -26.12
CA GLY A 79 53.73 -23.83 -25.87
C GLY A 79 52.67 -23.50 -24.83
N SER A 80 51.46 -23.15 -25.29
CA SER A 80 50.35 -22.71 -24.44
C SER A 80 49.06 -23.44 -24.82
N ASP A 81 48.87 -24.63 -24.27
CA ASP A 81 47.57 -25.32 -24.33
C ASP A 81 46.62 -24.71 -23.28
N SER A 82 45.80 -23.75 -23.72
CA SER A 82 44.80 -23.08 -22.88
C SER A 82 43.53 -23.94 -22.73
N ASN A 83 43.50 -24.81 -21.72
CA ASN A 83 42.29 -25.55 -21.34
C ASN A 83 41.25 -24.60 -20.71
N ASN A 84 40.42 -23.97 -21.53
CA ASN A 84 39.31 -23.14 -21.09
C ASN A 84 38.22 -24.03 -20.47
N GLN A 85 38.10 -23.96 -19.14
CA GLN A 85 37.11 -24.66 -18.34
C GLN A 85 35.99 -23.68 -17.93
N LEU A 86 34.73 -24.06 -18.15
CA LEU A 86 33.56 -23.31 -17.71
C LEU A 86 32.99 -23.94 -16.44
N THR A 87 32.81 -23.13 -15.40
CA THR A 87 32.23 -23.57 -14.12
C THR A 87 30.93 -22.81 -13.86
N LEU A 88 29.87 -23.55 -13.54
CA LEU A 88 28.54 -23.01 -13.23
C LEU A 88 28.11 -23.50 -11.84
N SER A 89 27.55 -22.60 -11.02
CA SER A 89 26.96 -22.94 -9.72
C SER A 89 25.44 -22.77 -9.76
N PHE A 90 24.70 -23.79 -9.32
CA PHE A 90 23.25 -23.75 -9.20
C PHE A 90 22.78 -24.59 -8.01
N GLN A 91 21.93 -24.03 -7.15
CA GLN A 91 21.40 -24.68 -5.94
C GLN A 91 22.50 -25.31 -5.04
N GLY A 92 23.65 -24.64 -4.92
CA GLY A 92 24.79 -25.10 -4.11
C GLY A 92 25.62 -26.23 -4.74
N GLN A 93 25.30 -26.67 -5.97
CA GLN A 93 26.08 -27.65 -6.73
C GLN A 93 26.89 -26.98 -7.83
N VAL A 94 28.14 -27.40 -7.97
CA VAL A 94 29.10 -26.86 -8.95
C VAL A 94 29.27 -27.84 -10.10
N TYR A 95 29.00 -27.37 -11.31
CA TYR A 95 29.09 -28.11 -12.56
C TYR A 95 30.26 -27.56 -13.38
N VAL A 96 31.19 -28.44 -13.76
CA VAL A 96 32.45 -28.10 -14.43
C VAL A 96 32.45 -28.72 -15.82
N PHE A 97 32.77 -27.90 -16.84
CA PHE A 97 32.76 -28.29 -18.24
C PHE A 97 34.11 -27.93 -18.89
N ASP A 98 34.88 -28.94 -19.26
CA ASP A 98 36.17 -28.75 -19.94
C ASP A 98 36.00 -28.38 -21.42
N SER A 99 36.96 -27.61 -21.95
CA SER A 99 37.07 -27.25 -23.37
C SER A 99 35.83 -26.53 -23.94
N VAL A 100 35.19 -25.67 -23.16
CA VAL A 100 34.10 -24.81 -23.65
C VAL A 100 34.69 -23.58 -24.32
N SER A 101 34.49 -23.45 -25.63
CA SER A 101 35.00 -22.31 -26.41
C SER A 101 34.16 -21.04 -26.14
N PRO A 102 34.75 -19.82 -26.20
CA PRO A 102 34.06 -18.58 -25.86
C PRO A 102 32.77 -18.34 -26.65
N GLU A 103 32.71 -18.80 -27.89
CA GLU A 103 31.55 -18.64 -28.78
C GLU A 103 30.34 -19.46 -28.28
N LYS A 104 30.59 -20.60 -27.64
CA LYS A 104 29.52 -21.40 -26.99
C LYS A 104 28.99 -20.70 -25.75
N VAL A 105 29.86 -20.08 -24.95
CA VAL A 105 29.44 -19.26 -23.79
C VAL A 105 28.60 -18.08 -24.26
N GLN A 106 29.06 -17.37 -25.29
CA GLN A 106 28.33 -16.24 -25.88
C GLN A 106 26.98 -16.66 -26.46
N ALA A 107 26.88 -17.83 -27.13
CA ALA A 107 25.62 -18.35 -27.64
C ALA A 107 24.61 -18.68 -26.52
N VAL A 108 25.06 -19.22 -25.39
CA VAL A 108 24.21 -19.47 -24.21
C VAL A 108 23.76 -18.16 -23.56
N LEU A 109 24.67 -17.18 -23.40
CA LEU A 109 24.31 -15.86 -22.86
C LEU A 109 23.29 -15.13 -23.75
N LEU A 110 23.40 -15.22 -25.08
CA LEU A 110 22.42 -14.67 -26.01
C LEU A 110 21.06 -15.39 -25.95
N LEU A 111 21.05 -16.71 -25.75
CA LEU A 111 19.81 -17.48 -25.50
C LEU A 111 19.12 -17.11 -24.18
N LEU A 112 19.90 -16.67 -23.18
CA LEU A 112 19.40 -16.17 -21.89
C LEU A 112 19.11 -14.65 -21.88
N GLY A 113 19.22 -13.97 -23.02
CA GLY A 113 18.86 -12.55 -23.17
C GLY A 113 19.96 -11.54 -22.80
N GLY A 114 21.20 -12.00 -22.59
CA GLY A 114 22.37 -11.15 -22.38
C GLY A 114 22.77 -10.33 -23.61
N ARG A 115 23.65 -9.34 -23.42
CA ARG A 115 24.20 -8.49 -24.50
C ARG A 115 25.55 -9.01 -25.00
N GLU A 116 25.93 -8.57 -26.20
CA GLU A 116 27.25 -8.85 -26.80
C GLU A 116 28.35 -8.01 -26.14
N VAL A 117 29.53 -8.60 -25.97
CA VAL A 117 30.76 -7.96 -25.47
C VAL A 117 31.74 -7.76 -26.63
N PRO A 118 32.29 -6.55 -26.87
CA PRO A 118 33.24 -6.34 -27.96
C PRO A 118 34.61 -6.96 -27.69
N PRO A 119 35.33 -7.48 -28.70
CA PRO A 119 36.71 -7.93 -28.55
C PRO A 119 37.69 -6.74 -28.41
N ASN A 120 38.72 -6.92 -27.59
CA ASN A 120 39.74 -5.90 -27.31
C ASN A 120 40.59 -5.53 -28.53
N ILE A 121 40.93 -4.25 -28.66
CA ILE A 121 41.86 -3.72 -29.67
C ILE A 121 43.29 -3.67 -29.08
N PRO A 122 44.29 -4.32 -29.69
CA PRO A 122 45.70 -4.10 -29.34
C PRO A 122 46.22 -2.80 -29.98
N ALA A 123 47.07 -2.07 -29.26
CA ALA A 123 47.76 -0.86 -29.74
C ALA A 123 49.07 -1.18 -30.51
N ILE A 124 49.91 -0.16 -30.77
CA ILE A 124 51.25 -0.14 -31.42
C ILE A 124 51.21 0.12 -32.95
N PRO A 125 52.04 1.04 -33.52
CA PRO A 125 52.41 2.41 -33.12
C PRO A 125 52.21 3.41 -34.30
N LEU A 126 52.84 4.60 -34.30
CA LEU A 126 52.92 5.47 -35.50
C LEU A 126 54.19 5.19 -36.34
N SER A 127 54.05 5.18 -37.66
CA SER A 127 55.12 5.50 -38.62
C SER A 127 54.55 6.04 -39.94
N SER A 128 55.32 6.85 -40.67
CA SER A 128 54.86 7.66 -41.82
C SER A 128 55.01 6.99 -43.20
N HIS A 129 54.09 7.23 -44.14
CA HIS A 129 54.34 8.03 -45.36
C HIS A 129 53.16 8.13 -46.37
N GLN A 130 52.94 9.36 -46.87
CA GLN A 130 52.52 9.78 -48.22
C GLN A 130 51.26 9.21 -48.95
N ASN A 131 50.30 10.14 -49.16
CA ASN A 131 49.56 10.43 -50.41
C ASN A 131 48.89 9.32 -51.25
N THR A 132 47.55 9.39 -51.36
CA THR A 132 46.88 9.71 -52.64
C THR A 132 45.45 10.27 -52.43
N ARG A 133 44.79 10.71 -53.53
CA ARG A 133 43.57 11.56 -53.48
C ARG A 133 42.25 10.78 -53.39
N GLY A 134 41.52 11.00 -52.30
CA GLY A 134 40.18 11.62 -52.28
C GLY A 134 39.00 10.97 -53.02
N MET A 135 37.99 10.56 -52.24
CA MET A 135 36.57 10.76 -52.57
C MET A 135 35.73 10.82 -51.28
N SER A 136 34.65 11.59 -51.26
CA SER A 136 33.87 11.87 -50.05
C SER A 136 32.72 10.88 -49.83
N SER A 137 32.78 10.11 -48.74
CA SER A 137 31.64 9.34 -48.22
C SER A 137 31.71 9.25 -46.69
N THR A 138 30.67 9.71 -46.00
CA THR A 138 30.51 9.58 -44.55
C THR A 138 30.09 8.16 -44.16
N PRO A 139 30.77 7.50 -43.20
CA PRO A 139 30.30 6.25 -42.62
C PRO A 139 28.98 6.46 -41.86
N GLN A 140 28.02 5.53 -41.98
CA GLN A 140 26.77 5.60 -41.22
C GLN A 140 26.95 5.09 -39.79
N ILE A 141 26.48 5.87 -38.82
CA ILE A 141 26.24 5.40 -37.45
C ILE A 141 24.95 4.56 -37.43
N SER A 142 25.01 3.35 -36.87
CA SER A 142 23.91 2.38 -36.89
C SER A 142 22.71 2.81 -36.03
N SER A 143 21.58 3.11 -36.65
CA SER A 143 20.37 3.68 -36.02
C SER A 143 19.51 2.71 -35.19
N VAL A 144 20.06 1.55 -34.79
CA VAL A 144 19.31 0.45 -34.15
C VAL A 144 18.64 0.84 -32.82
N PRO A 145 19.29 1.54 -31.86
CA PRO A 145 18.67 1.86 -30.57
C PRO A 145 17.44 2.76 -30.71
N GLN A 146 17.52 3.79 -31.56
CA GLN A 146 16.40 4.71 -31.82
C GLN A 146 15.22 4.00 -32.51
N ARG A 147 15.51 3.04 -33.40
CA ARG A 147 14.49 2.22 -34.08
C ARG A 147 13.77 1.30 -33.09
N LEU A 148 14.49 0.67 -32.15
CA LEU A 148 13.91 -0.19 -31.11
C LEU A 148 13.03 0.61 -30.13
N ALA A 149 13.53 1.72 -29.58
CA ALA A 149 12.76 2.59 -28.67
C ALA A 149 11.50 3.18 -29.33
N SER A 150 11.54 3.43 -30.65
CA SER A 150 10.37 3.87 -31.41
C SER A 150 9.38 2.73 -31.67
N LEU A 151 9.85 1.49 -31.82
CA LEU A 151 8.99 0.30 -31.94
C LEU A 151 8.28 -0.05 -30.63
N MET A 152 8.94 0.13 -29.48
CA MET A 152 8.35 -0.02 -28.14
C MET A 152 7.22 0.99 -27.94
N ARG A 153 7.50 2.29 -28.09
CA ARG A 153 6.49 3.36 -27.99
C ARG A 153 5.33 3.18 -28.98
N PHE A 154 5.57 2.62 -30.16
CA PHE A 154 4.50 2.29 -31.11
C PHE A 154 3.65 1.08 -30.68
N ARG A 155 4.25 0.08 -30.03
CA ARG A 155 3.55 -1.08 -29.45
C ARG A 155 2.70 -0.67 -28.25
N GLU A 156 3.23 0.14 -27.32
CA GLU A 156 2.50 0.67 -26.15
C GLU A 156 1.33 1.53 -26.59
N LYS A 157 1.58 2.51 -27.47
CA LYS A 157 0.55 3.36 -28.08
C LYS A 157 -0.41 2.61 -29.01
N ARG A 158 -0.28 1.28 -29.14
CA ARG A 158 -1.27 0.38 -29.77
C ARG A 158 -1.99 -0.50 -28.75
N LYS A 159 -1.34 -0.88 -27.63
CA LYS A 159 -2.00 -1.47 -26.46
C LYS A 159 -3.03 -0.51 -25.87
N GLU A 160 -2.62 0.73 -25.55
CA GLU A 160 -3.49 1.81 -25.04
C GLU A 160 -4.76 1.98 -25.89
N ARG A 161 -4.59 2.21 -27.21
CA ARG A 161 -5.70 2.46 -28.15
C ARG A 161 -6.56 1.22 -28.46
N ASN A 162 -6.18 0.03 -28.01
CA ASN A 162 -7.06 -1.14 -27.98
C ASN A 162 -7.77 -1.27 -26.62
N PHE A 163 -7.10 -0.98 -25.50
CA PHE A 163 -7.68 -0.96 -24.16
C PHE A 163 -8.79 0.09 -24.03
N ASP A 164 -8.52 1.34 -24.44
CA ASP A 164 -9.47 2.46 -24.46
C ASP A 164 -10.65 2.24 -25.44
N LYS A 165 -10.46 1.42 -26.49
CA LYS A 165 -11.59 0.89 -27.28
C LYS A 165 -12.39 -0.18 -26.53
N LYS A 166 -11.72 -1.10 -25.83
CA LYS A 166 -12.36 -2.19 -25.07
C LYS A 166 -13.18 -1.65 -23.91
N ILE A 167 -12.68 -0.65 -23.16
CA ILE A 167 -13.44 0.09 -22.15
C ILE A 167 -14.66 0.75 -22.78
N ARG A 168 -14.49 1.57 -23.82
CA ARG A 168 -15.62 2.28 -24.46
C ARG A 168 -16.63 1.35 -25.14
N TYR A 169 -16.25 0.13 -25.50
CA TYR A 169 -17.19 -0.90 -25.96
C TYR A 169 -17.93 -1.56 -24.78
N THR A 170 -17.23 -1.87 -23.69
CA THR A 170 -17.79 -2.50 -22.48
C THR A 170 -18.79 -1.57 -21.79
N VAL A 171 -18.42 -0.31 -21.53
CA VAL A 171 -19.31 0.72 -20.96
C VAL A 171 -20.56 0.92 -21.83
N ARG A 172 -20.43 0.91 -23.17
CA ARG A 172 -21.58 1.00 -24.08
C ARG A 172 -22.47 -0.24 -24.04
N LYS A 173 -21.89 -1.44 -23.93
CA LYS A 173 -22.63 -2.70 -23.77
C LYS A 173 -23.43 -2.69 -22.47
N GLU A 174 -22.81 -2.25 -21.38
CA GLU A 174 -23.42 -2.20 -20.05
C GLU A 174 -24.53 -1.17 -19.94
N VAL A 175 -24.31 0.08 -20.39
CA VAL A 175 -25.37 1.09 -20.46
C VAL A 175 -26.52 0.61 -21.35
N ALA A 176 -26.23 -0.08 -22.45
CA ALA A 176 -27.26 -0.65 -23.33
C ALA A 176 -28.04 -1.84 -22.71
N LEU A 177 -27.51 -2.48 -21.66
CA LEU A 177 -28.18 -3.55 -20.89
C LEU A 177 -28.98 -3.00 -19.69
N ARG A 178 -28.52 -1.91 -19.07
CA ARG A 178 -29.19 -1.30 -17.89
C ARG A 178 -30.42 -0.44 -18.24
N MET A 179 -30.64 -0.06 -19.51
CA MET A 179 -31.77 0.76 -19.92
C MET A 179 -32.95 -0.06 -20.48
N GLN A 180 -34.13 0.07 -19.88
CA GLN A 180 -35.37 -0.54 -20.38
C GLN A 180 -35.77 0.00 -21.76
N ARG A 181 -36.38 -0.87 -22.57
CA ARG A 181 -36.84 -0.56 -23.94
C ARG A 181 -38.26 -1.06 -24.16
N ASN A 182 -39.06 -0.25 -24.85
CA ASN A 182 -40.35 -0.69 -25.40
C ASN A 182 -40.37 -0.43 -26.90
N LYS A 183 -40.76 -1.44 -27.69
CA LYS A 183 -40.73 -1.44 -29.18
C LYS A 183 -39.45 -0.85 -29.81
N GLY A 184 -38.30 -1.07 -29.19
CA GLY A 184 -36.98 -0.67 -29.69
C GLY A 184 -36.53 0.75 -29.34
N GLN A 185 -37.33 1.55 -28.65
CA GLN A 185 -36.92 2.87 -28.11
C GLN A 185 -36.76 2.82 -26.59
N PHE A 186 -35.90 3.68 -26.05
CA PHE A 186 -35.67 3.80 -24.62
C PHE A 186 -36.84 4.50 -23.93
N THR A 187 -37.35 3.92 -22.84
CA THR A 187 -38.45 4.49 -22.05
C THR A 187 -37.93 5.12 -20.77
N SER A 188 -38.23 6.40 -20.55
CA SER A 188 -37.94 7.08 -19.28
C SER A 188 -38.98 6.68 -18.22
N SER A 189 -38.53 6.19 -17.08
CA SER A 189 -39.39 5.76 -15.97
C SER A 189 -39.67 6.91 -15.00
N LYS A 190 -40.84 7.54 -15.13
CA LYS A 190 -41.50 8.25 -14.02
C LYS A 190 -42.82 7.56 -13.70
N PRO A 191 -43.13 7.25 -12.42
CA PRO A 191 -44.48 6.92 -12.02
C PRO A 191 -45.35 8.19 -11.99
N ASN A 192 -46.61 8.08 -12.40
CA ASN A 192 -47.64 9.09 -12.16
C ASN A 192 -48.68 8.49 -11.20
N HIS A 193 -49.06 9.27 -10.18
CA HIS A 193 -50.43 9.28 -9.66
C HIS A 193 -50.73 10.69 -9.13
N ASP A 194 -51.49 11.41 -9.96
CA ASP A 194 -52.60 12.33 -9.67
C ASP A 194 -52.45 13.54 -8.72
N GLU A 195 -52.81 14.68 -9.30
CA GLU A 195 -53.59 15.80 -8.75
C GLU A 195 -53.22 16.44 -7.39
N SER A 196 -52.66 17.67 -7.44
CA SER A 196 -53.40 18.89 -7.05
C SER A 196 -52.65 20.22 -7.29
N ALA A 197 -53.43 21.24 -7.69
CA ALA A 197 -53.24 22.70 -7.43
C ALA A 197 -51.93 23.45 -7.80
N SER A 198 -51.96 24.09 -8.98
CA SER A 198 -51.89 25.57 -9.15
C SER A 198 -50.59 26.40 -9.02
N ALA A 199 -50.61 27.54 -9.74
CA ALA A 199 -49.66 28.68 -9.81
C ALA A 199 -48.33 28.43 -10.58
N VAL A 200 -48.12 28.86 -11.84
CA VAL A 200 -48.29 30.17 -12.57
C VAL A 200 -47.04 31.08 -12.45
N THR A 201 -46.58 31.64 -13.58
CA THR A 201 -45.27 32.29 -13.78
C THR A 201 -44.90 32.45 -15.28
N SER A 202 -45.77 33.14 -16.03
CA SER A 202 -45.51 33.96 -17.23
C SER A 202 -44.14 34.66 -17.32
N TRP A 203 -43.59 35.11 -18.46
CA TRP A 203 -44.02 35.21 -19.89
C TRP A 203 -42.76 34.97 -20.78
N ASP A 204 -42.78 34.48 -22.03
CA ASP A 204 -43.63 34.68 -23.22
C ASP A 204 -43.29 35.92 -24.07
N SER A 205 -43.10 35.69 -25.38
CA SER A 205 -43.28 36.67 -26.47
C SER A 205 -43.16 36.02 -27.86
N ASN A 206 -44.31 35.87 -28.53
CA ASN A 206 -44.67 36.60 -29.77
C ASN A 206 -43.80 36.41 -31.06
N GLN A 207 -44.35 36.25 -32.28
CA GLN A 207 -45.76 36.30 -32.71
C GLN A 207 -46.00 35.81 -34.17
N THR A 208 -47.29 35.62 -34.52
CA THR A 208 -47.95 35.73 -35.86
C THR A 208 -47.55 34.78 -37.03
N TRP A 209 -48.44 34.36 -37.96
CA TRP A 209 -49.88 34.57 -38.15
C TRP A 209 -50.56 33.47 -39.02
N ALA A 210 -51.90 33.50 -39.03
CA ALA A 210 -52.84 32.99 -40.04
C ALA A 210 -53.08 31.46 -40.21
N SER A 211 -54.34 31.14 -40.50
CA SER A 211 -54.87 29.83 -40.88
C SER A 211 -55.13 29.78 -42.40
N ASP A 212 -55.06 28.60 -43.01
CA ASP A 212 -56.12 28.16 -43.92
C ASP A 212 -56.16 26.62 -44.10
N GLY A 213 -57.20 26.10 -44.74
CA GLY A 213 -57.55 24.67 -44.72
C GLY A 213 -57.16 23.80 -45.91
N SER A 214 -57.75 22.59 -45.93
CA SER A 214 -57.55 21.46 -46.87
C SER A 214 -56.23 20.67 -46.71
N GLY A 215 -56.27 19.39 -47.08
CA GLY A 215 -55.29 18.40 -46.63
C GLY A 215 -53.97 18.40 -47.40
N SER A 216 -52.86 18.52 -46.67
CA SER A 216 -51.50 18.34 -47.19
C SER A 216 -51.00 16.91 -46.90
N GLN A 217 -50.35 16.30 -47.89
CA GLN A 217 -49.53 15.11 -47.66
C GLN A 217 -48.34 15.50 -46.79
N GLN A 218 -48.09 14.79 -45.69
CA GLN A 218 -46.84 14.95 -44.95
C GLN A 218 -45.69 14.47 -45.83
N GLN A 219 -44.95 15.44 -46.40
CA GLN A 219 -43.72 15.16 -47.13
C GLN A 219 -42.66 14.69 -46.14
N ASP A 220 -42.24 13.44 -46.26
CA ASP A 220 -41.17 12.85 -45.43
C ASP A 220 -39.92 13.73 -45.47
N ILE A 221 -39.38 14.12 -44.31
CA ILE A 221 -38.21 15.00 -44.28
C ILE A 221 -37.00 14.22 -44.79
N VAL A 222 -36.45 14.66 -45.91
CA VAL A 222 -35.25 14.06 -46.54
C VAL A 222 -33.97 14.81 -46.15
N CYS A 223 -32.87 14.08 -46.05
CA CYS A 223 -31.54 14.66 -45.88
C CYS A 223 -31.15 15.50 -47.10
N ARG A 224 -30.99 16.81 -46.92
CA ARG A 224 -30.67 17.74 -48.02
C ARG A 224 -29.32 17.47 -48.69
N HIS A 225 -28.44 16.68 -48.06
CA HIS A 225 -27.15 16.30 -48.65
C HIS A 225 -27.19 15.00 -49.48
N CYS A 226 -28.02 14.02 -49.12
CA CYS A 226 -27.96 12.67 -49.73
C CYS A 226 -29.32 12.02 -50.01
N GLY A 227 -30.43 12.74 -49.91
CA GLY A 227 -31.78 12.29 -50.25
C GLY A 227 -32.43 11.28 -49.29
N VAL A 228 -31.66 10.63 -48.43
CA VAL A 228 -32.14 9.63 -47.45
C VAL A 228 -33.25 10.22 -46.57
N SER A 229 -34.42 9.59 -46.56
CA SER A 229 -35.59 10.02 -45.76
C SER A 229 -35.38 9.78 -44.26
N GLU A 230 -36.10 10.54 -43.43
CA GLU A 230 -36.05 10.38 -41.97
C GLU A 230 -36.50 8.99 -41.47
N LYS A 231 -37.36 8.30 -42.23
CA LYS A 231 -37.74 6.90 -41.97
C LYS A 231 -36.58 5.92 -42.20
N SER A 232 -35.59 6.31 -43.00
CA SER A 232 -34.44 5.50 -43.41
C SER A 232 -33.16 5.81 -42.62
N THR A 233 -33.25 6.60 -41.55
CA THR A 233 -32.10 6.99 -40.73
C THR A 233 -32.50 7.15 -39.25
N PRO A 234 -31.72 6.67 -38.27
CA PRO A 234 -32.18 6.61 -36.88
C PRO A 234 -32.36 7.97 -36.18
N MET A 235 -31.91 9.08 -36.79
CA MET A 235 -32.30 10.44 -36.41
C MET A 235 -31.94 11.46 -37.49
N MET A 236 -32.71 12.54 -37.60
CA MET A 236 -32.34 13.73 -38.36
C MET A 236 -31.59 14.73 -37.45
N ARG A 237 -30.47 15.25 -37.95
CA ARG A 237 -29.53 16.13 -37.24
C ARG A 237 -29.52 17.55 -37.83
N ARG A 238 -28.96 18.49 -37.07
CA ARG A 238 -28.69 19.87 -37.52
C ARG A 238 -27.57 19.88 -38.57
N GLY A 239 -27.83 20.55 -39.69
CA GLY A 239 -26.84 20.91 -40.72
C GLY A 239 -26.63 22.42 -40.79
N PRO A 240 -25.95 22.93 -41.84
CA PRO A 240 -25.72 24.38 -42.00
C PRO A 240 -27.03 25.17 -42.08
N GLU A 241 -28.06 24.62 -42.71
CA GLU A 241 -29.37 25.25 -42.91
C GLU A 241 -30.34 25.05 -41.72
N GLY A 242 -29.84 24.65 -40.56
CA GLY A 242 -30.65 24.51 -39.34
C GLY A 242 -30.99 23.07 -38.93
N PRO A 243 -31.88 22.88 -37.93
CA PRO A 243 -32.18 21.58 -37.32
C PRO A 243 -32.90 20.62 -38.29
N ARG A 244 -32.71 19.31 -38.08
CA ARG A 244 -33.30 18.21 -38.88
C ARG A 244 -33.02 18.22 -40.41
N THR A 245 -32.04 18.98 -40.90
CA THR A 245 -31.74 19.09 -42.34
C THR A 245 -30.85 17.96 -42.90
N LEU A 246 -30.19 17.18 -42.04
CA LEU A 246 -29.28 16.08 -42.43
C LEU A 246 -29.66 14.75 -41.77
N CYS A 247 -29.40 13.61 -42.43
CA CYS A 247 -29.51 12.29 -41.81
C CYS A 247 -28.44 12.07 -40.73
N ASN A 248 -28.55 10.99 -39.95
CA ASN A 248 -27.63 10.69 -38.85
C ASN A 248 -26.15 10.65 -39.31
N ALA A 249 -25.88 10.05 -40.48
CA ALA A 249 -24.53 9.90 -41.02
C ALA A 249 -23.95 11.24 -41.53
N CYS A 250 -24.67 11.96 -42.38
CA CYS A 250 -24.20 13.24 -42.92
C CYS A 250 -24.13 14.32 -41.83
N GLY A 251 -25.05 14.32 -40.86
CA GLY A 251 -25.00 15.23 -39.71
C GLY A 251 -23.81 14.98 -38.79
N LEU A 252 -23.40 13.72 -38.58
CA LEU A 252 -22.17 13.41 -37.83
C LEU A 252 -20.90 13.79 -38.62
N MET A 253 -20.90 13.60 -39.94
CA MET A 253 -19.79 14.04 -40.79
C MET A 253 -19.65 15.57 -40.80
N TRP A 254 -20.76 16.31 -40.91
CA TRP A 254 -20.79 17.77 -40.80
C TRP A 254 -20.31 18.24 -39.42
N ALA A 255 -20.87 17.71 -38.33
CA ALA A 255 -20.50 18.10 -36.98
C ALA A 255 -19.01 17.85 -36.64
N ASN A 256 -18.41 16.81 -37.20
CA ASN A 256 -17.01 16.45 -36.95
C ASN A 256 -15.99 17.09 -37.91
N LYS A 257 -16.42 17.70 -39.03
CA LYS A 257 -15.52 18.22 -40.09
C LYS A 257 -15.89 19.59 -40.68
N GLY A 258 -16.98 20.20 -40.27
CA GLY A 258 -17.48 21.49 -40.77
C GLY A 258 -17.81 21.53 -42.27
N THR A 259 -17.76 20.40 -42.97
CA THR A 259 -17.86 20.28 -44.43
C THR A 259 -18.47 18.93 -44.82
N LEU A 260 -19.12 18.89 -45.98
CA LEU A 260 -19.64 17.67 -46.60
C LEU A 260 -19.10 17.53 -48.03
N ARG A 261 -18.87 16.29 -48.47
CA ARG A 261 -18.38 16.01 -49.83
C ARG A 261 -19.50 16.17 -50.84
N ASP A 262 -19.22 16.84 -51.95
CA ASP A 262 -20.10 16.92 -53.12
C ASP A 262 -20.37 15.52 -53.69
N LEU A 263 -21.65 15.10 -53.72
CA LEU A 263 -22.08 13.79 -54.22
C LEU A 263 -22.42 13.82 -55.73
N SER A 264 -22.46 14.99 -56.37
CA SER A 264 -22.82 15.12 -57.80
C SER A 264 -21.77 14.60 -58.78
N LYS A 265 -20.59 14.20 -58.29
CA LYS A 265 -19.39 13.89 -59.11
C LYS A 265 -18.93 12.42 -59.05
N ALA A 266 -19.76 11.51 -58.52
CA ALA A 266 -19.44 10.09 -58.40
C ALA A 266 -20.20 9.23 -59.43
N ALA A 267 -19.58 8.98 -60.59
CA ALA A 267 -20.02 7.94 -61.53
C ALA A 267 -19.48 6.55 -61.09
N PRO A 268 -20.19 5.44 -61.39
CA PRO A 268 -19.83 4.13 -60.87
C PRO A 268 -18.71 3.44 -61.68
N GLN A 269 -17.83 2.71 -60.99
CA GLN A 269 -17.03 1.64 -61.58
C GLN A 269 -17.03 0.41 -60.67
N SER A 270 -17.09 -0.76 -61.30
CA SER A 270 -17.12 -2.08 -60.68
C SER A 270 -15.71 -2.64 -60.48
N GLY A 271 -15.44 -3.22 -59.31
CA GLY A 271 -14.21 -3.97 -59.03
C GLY A 271 -14.37 -4.83 -57.77
N GLN A 272 -14.15 -6.14 -57.88
CA GLN A 272 -14.19 -7.07 -56.76
C GLN A 272 -12.88 -7.03 -55.95
N ASN A 273 -12.93 -7.35 -54.67
CA ASN A 273 -11.72 -7.52 -53.84
C ASN A 273 -11.95 -8.67 -52.81
N PRO A 274 -11.38 -9.88 -53.02
CA PRO A 274 -11.77 -11.07 -52.27
C PRO A 274 -10.92 -11.28 -51.01
N SER A 275 -11.23 -10.56 -49.92
CA SER A 275 -10.47 -10.68 -48.65
C SER A 275 -11.32 -10.64 -47.37
N LEU A 276 -12.65 -10.81 -47.47
CA LEU A 276 -13.56 -10.86 -46.32
C LEU A 276 -13.97 -12.29 -45.93
N SER A 277 -14.26 -13.16 -46.91
CA SER A 277 -14.82 -14.50 -46.68
C SER A 277 -13.95 -15.40 -45.80
N GLN A 278 -12.62 -15.36 -45.95
CA GLN A 278 -11.70 -16.18 -45.15
C GLN A 278 -11.77 -15.84 -43.65
N ASN A 279 -11.90 -14.56 -43.31
CA ASN A 279 -12.05 -14.12 -41.91
C ASN A 279 -13.41 -14.52 -41.33
N GLU A 280 -14.46 -14.53 -42.16
CA GLU A 280 -15.81 -14.95 -41.75
C GLU A 280 -15.89 -16.47 -41.56
N GLU A 281 -15.21 -17.27 -42.40
CA GLU A 281 -15.06 -18.72 -42.20
C GLU A 281 -14.26 -19.06 -40.94
N GLU A 282 -13.14 -18.39 -40.65
CA GLU A 282 -12.36 -18.62 -39.42
C GLU A 282 -13.18 -18.27 -38.17
N VAL A 283 -13.89 -17.15 -38.18
CA VAL A 283 -14.78 -16.76 -37.05
C VAL A 283 -15.96 -17.73 -36.89
N SER A 284 -16.52 -18.28 -37.98
CA SER A 284 -17.55 -19.33 -37.88
C SER A 284 -17.01 -20.62 -37.28
N LYS A 285 -15.84 -21.10 -37.75
CA LYS A 285 -15.18 -22.31 -37.23
C LYS A 285 -14.82 -22.17 -35.74
N LEU A 286 -14.30 -21.03 -35.32
CA LEU A 286 -14.01 -20.74 -33.90
C LEU A 286 -15.29 -20.69 -33.04
N ASN A 287 -16.42 -20.20 -33.55
CA ASN A 287 -17.70 -20.24 -32.84
C ASN A 287 -18.26 -21.68 -32.75
N GLU A 288 -18.18 -22.47 -33.82
CA GLU A 288 -18.61 -23.88 -33.81
C GLU A 288 -17.75 -24.70 -32.82
N GLU A 289 -16.44 -24.46 -32.78
CA GLU A 289 -15.53 -25.12 -31.84
C GLU A 289 -15.76 -24.65 -30.39
N LEU A 290 -16.09 -23.38 -30.16
CA LEU A 290 -16.51 -22.86 -28.85
C LEU A 290 -17.79 -23.54 -28.35
N ILE A 291 -18.81 -23.65 -29.21
CA ILE A 291 -20.09 -24.33 -28.89
C ILE A 291 -19.84 -25.81 -28.63
N ARG A 292 -18.98 -26.47 -29.41
CA ARG A 292 -18.59 -27.87 -29.21
C ARG A 292 -17.91 -28.09 -27.85
N LEU A 293 -16.99 -27.19 -27.46
CA LEU A 293 -16.33 -27.25 -26.15
C LEU A 293 -17.29 -26.96 -24.99
N GLN A 294 -18.27 -26.06 -25.17
CA GLN A 294 -19.33 -25.83 -24.19
C GLN A 294 -20.22 -27.07 -23.99
N ASN A 295 -20.65 -27.71 -25.08
CA ASN A 295 -21.46 -28.93 -25.01
C ASN A 295 -20.67 -30.09 -24.36
N MET A 296 -19.39 -30.25 -24.67
CA MET A 296 -18.51 -31.23 -24.00
C MET A 296 -18.35 -30.95 -22.50
N LEU A 297 -18.34 -29.68 -22.08
CA LEU A 297 -18.31 -29.30 -20.67
C LEU A 297 -19.63 -29.64 -19.95
N GLU A 298 -20.78 -29.50 -20.62
CA GLU A 298 -22.08 -29.95 -20.11
C GLU A 298 -22.18 -31.48 -20.02
N GLU A 299 -21.73 -32.22 -21.03
CA GLU A 299 -21.68 -33.69 -20.98
C GLU A 299 -20.79 -34.21 -19.84
N LEU A 300 -19.66 -33.55 -19.57
CA LEU A 300 -18.78 -33.85 -18.43
C LEU A 300 -19.40 -33.50 -17.07
N ASN A 301 -20.34 -32.56 -17.01
CA ASN A 301 -21.11 -32.25 -15.80
C ASN A 301 -22.23 -33.27 -15.57
N ILE A 302 -22.97 -33.64 -16.61
CA ILE A 302 -24.07 -34.62 -16.54
C ILE A 302 -23.56 -35.99 -16.08
N ASN A 303 -22.40 -36.44 -16.57
CA ASN A 303 -21.84 -37.75 -16.23
C ASN A 303 -21.30 -37.88 -14.79
N LYS A 304 -21.28 -36.81 -13.98
CA LYS A 304 -20.98 -36.90 -12.52
C LYS A 304 -22.22 -37.23 -11.66
N GLY A 305 -23.38 -37.44 -12.27
CA GLY A 305 -24.68 -37.55 -11.58
C GLY A 305 -25.02 -38.87 -10.85
N VAL A 306 -24.14 -39.89 -10.78
CA VAL A 306 -24.48 -41.19 -10.16
C VAL A 306 -23.36 -41.80 -9.30
N SER A 307 -23.30 -41.40 -8.03
CA SER A 307 -23.05 -42.26 -6.85
C SER A 307 -22.86 -41.40 -5.59
N GLY A 308 -23.40 -41.85 -4.44
CA GLY A 308 -23.44 -41.03 -3.23
C GLY A 308 -22.21 -41.18 -2.34
N GLY A 309 -21.55 -40.07 -2.00
CA GLY A 309 -20.48 -40.06 -1.00
C GLY A 309 -19.83 -38.69 -0.76
N LYS A 310 -20.13 -38.08 0.40
CA LYS A 310 -19.52 -36.88 1.03
C LYS A 310 -19.29 -35.63 0.14
N MET A 311 -19.90 -34.52 0.55
CA MET A 311 -19.74 -33.21 -0.11
C MET A 311 -18.29 -32.70 0.03
N GLY A 312 -17.53 -32.74 -1.07
CA GLY A 312 -16.23 -32.07 -1.18
C GLY A 312 -16.38 -30.55 -1.36
N LYS A 313 -15.28 -29.80 -1.17
CA LYS A 313 -15.25 -28.36 -1.50
C LYS A 313 -15.68 -28.15 -2.95
N LYS A 314 -16.58 -27.20 -3.21
CA LYS A 314 -16.68 -26.59 -4.53
C LYS A 314 -15.44 -25.72 -4.70
N ASP A 315 -14.65 -25.97 -5.73
CA ASP A 315 -13.59 -25.05 -6.13
C ASP A 315 -14.25 -23.71 -6.50
N VAL A 316 -13.91 -22.65 -5.77
CA VAL A 316 -14.42 -21.30 -6.05
C VAL A 316 -13.67 -20.81 -7.28
N ILE A 317 -14.35 -20.78 -8.42
CA ILE A 317 -13.81 -20.23 -9.66
C ILE A 317 -13.57 -18.74 -9.43
N ASP A 318 -12.29 -18.37 -9.33
CA ASP A 318 -11.85 -16.99 -9.11
C ASP A 318 -12.28 -16.10 -10.28
N ASP A 319 -12.69 -14.86 -9.97
CA ASP A 319 -13.33 -13.98 -10.95
C ASP A 319 -12.27 -13.47 -11.94
N PRO A 320 -12.40 -13.70 -13.26
CA PRO A 320 -11.44 -13.23 -14.25
C PRO A 320 -11.16 -11.71 -14.21
N ILE A 321 -12.10 -10.90 -13.71
CA ILE A 321 -11.87 -9.46 -13.48
C ILE A 321 -10.98 -9.27 -12.26
N ASN A 322 -11.27 -9.93 -11.13
CA ASN A 322 -10.48 -9.80 -9.91
C ASN A 322 -9.06 -10.36 -10.06
N ILE A 323 -8.85 -11.42 -10.86
CA ILE A 323 -7.51 -11.87 -11.27
C ILE A 323 -6.75 -10.71 -11.96
N GLN A 324 -7.37 -10.04 -12.95
CA GLN A 324 -6.74 -8.90 -13.64
C GLN A 324 -6.47 -7.71 -12.70
N ARG A 325 -7.35 -7.45 -11.72
CA ARG A 325 -7.15 -6.41 -10.71
C ARG A 325 -6.02 -6.77 -9.74
N ARG A 326 -5.98 -8.00 -9.25
CA ARG A 326 -4.94 -8.52 -8.34
C ARG A 326 -3.55 -8.46 -8.96
N GLU A 327 -3.40 -8.86 -10.22
CA GLU A 327 -2.13 -8.73 -10.95
C GLU A 327 -1.74 -7.25 -11.18
N LYS A 328 -2.71 -6.34 -11.35
CA LYS A 328 -2.43 -4.88 -11.42
C LYS A 328 -1.92 -4.30 -10.10
N VAL A 329 -2.44 -4.78 -8.97
CA VAL A 329 -1.91 -4.41 -7.64
C VAL A 329 -0.52 -5.01 -7.43
N LYS A 330 -0.27 -6.24 -7.90
CA LYS A 330 1.07 -6.85 -7.89
C LYS A 330 2.08 -6.08 -8.77
N ASP A 331 1.67 -5.60 -9.94
CA ASP A 331 2.50 -4.71 -10.78
C ASP A 331 2.83 -3.37 -10.08
N ALA A 332 1.93 -2.86 -9.23
CA ALA A 332 2.16 -1.66 -8.41
C ALA A 332 3.14 -1.95 -7.26
N MET A 333 2.99 -3.07 -6.56
CA MET A 333 3.95 -3.52 -5.52
C MET A 333 5.35 -3.71 -6.10
N ILE A 334 5.48 -4.36 -7.27
CA ILE A 334 6.77 -4.52 -7.95
C ILE A 334 7.38 -3.15 -8.29
N HIS A 335 6.59 -2.17 -8.72
CA HIS A 335 7.07 -0.80 -9.04
C HIS A 335 7.53 -0.02 -7.81
N ALA A 336 6.78 -0.11 -6.71
CA ALA A 336 7.14 0.48 -5.43
C ALA A 336 8.43 -0.16 -4.88
N TRP A 337 8.42 -1.49 -4.72
CA TRP A 337 9.53 -2.27 -4.17
C TRP A 337 10.82 -2.15 -4.98
N SER A 338 10.78 -2.28 -6.31
CA SER A 338 12.00 -2.15 -7.14
C SER A 338 12.54 -0.71 -7.21
N SER A 339 11.74 0.28 -6.79
CA SER A 339 12.23 1.65 -6.57
C SER A 339 12.89 1.78 -5.20
N TYR A 340 12.31 1.20 -4.16
CA TYR A 340 12.93 1.13 -2.83
C TYR A 340 14.28 0.38 -2.86
N GLU A 341 14.32 -0.84 -3.43
CA GLU A 341 15.54 -1.64 -3.66
C GLU A 341 16.68 -0.89 -4.37
N LYS A 342 16.35 0.15 -5.15
CA LYS A 342 17.31 0.88 -5.98
C LYS A 342 17.79 2.20 -5.37
N TYR A 343 16.97 2.84 -4.54
CA TYR A 343 17.16 4.24 -4.14
C TYR A 343 17.11 4.48 -2.63
N ALA A 344 16.68 3.51 -1.83
CA ALA A 344 16.48 3.62 -0.38
C ALA A 344 16.74 2.31 0.37
N TRP A 345 17.53 1.39 -0.20
CA TRP A 345 17.69 0.04 0.34
C TRP A 345 18.32 0.04 1.74
N GLY A 346 17.56 -0.41 2.75
CA GLY A 346 17.95 -0.41 4.16
C GLY A 346 17.66 0.90 4.89
N ASN A 347 17.24 1.97 4.20
CA ASN A 347 16.63 3.13 4.85
C ASN A 347 15.18 2.83 5.25
N ASP A 348 14.60 3.66 6.13
CA ASP A 348 13.20 3.49 6.53
C ASP A 348 12.22 3.72 5.39
N GLU A 349 12.39 4.78 4.61
CA GLU A 349 11.44 5.20 3.58
C GLU A 349 12.14 5.68 2.31
N LEU A 350 11.39 5.72 1.21
CA LEU A 350 11.84 6.24 -0.08
C LEU A 350 11.31 7.66 -0.32
N GLN A 351 12.15 8.52 -0.90
CA GLN A 351 11.77 9.80 -1.49
C GLN A 351 11.76 9.71 -3.04
N PRO A 352 10.60 9.46 -3.70
CA PRO A 352 10.55 9.06 -5.12
C PRO A 352 10.97 10.11 -6.15
N GLN A 353 10.83 11.40 -5.87
CA GLN A 353 11.21 12.46 -6.81
C GLN A 353 12.70 12.78 -6.74
N THR A 354 13.28 12.79 -5.53
CA THR A 354 14.73 12.97 -5.31
C THR A 354 15.52 11.69 -5.55
N LYS A 355 14.87 10.52 -5.47
CA LYS A 355 15.46 9.17 -5.64
C LYS A 355 16.53 8.85 -4.58
N ASN A 356 16.22 9.20 -3.33
CA ASN A 356 17.01 8.96 -2.13
C ASN A 356 16.19 8.23 -1.07
N GLY A 357 16.84 7.58 -0.10
CA GLY A 357 16.20 7.13 1.15
C GLY A 357 16.13 8.21 2.22
N VAL A 358 15.35 7.94 3.26
CA VAL A 358 15.27 8.74 4.50
C VAL A 358 14.97 7.84 5.69
N ASP A 359 15.54 8.18 6.85
CA ASP A 359 15.49 7.38 8.08
C ASP A 359 14.53 8.00 9.12
N SER A 360 13.24 8.07 8.74
CA SER A 360 12.17 8.68 9.54
C SER A 360 11.98 8.05 10.94
N PHE A 361 12.36 6.78 11.09
CA PHE A 361 12.25 5.97 12.31
C PHE A 361 13.63 5.57 12.88
N GLY A 362 14.70 6.26 12.48
CA GLY A 362 16.07 6.00 12.96
C GLY A 362 16.85 4.95 12.14
N GLY A 363 16.37 4.60 10.96
CA GLY A 363 16.99 3.64 10.03
C GLY A 363 16.78 2.19 10.46
N LEU A 364 15.63 1.89 11.06
CA LEU A 364 15.22 0.52 11.43
C LEU A 364 14.90 -0.33 10.19
N GLY A 365 14.83 0.30 9.00
CA GLY A 365 14.52 -0.35 7.74
C GLY A 365 13.01 -0.56 7.56
N ALA A 366 12.18 0.35 8.07
CA ALA A 366 10.71 0.22 8.13
C ALA A 366 10.11 -0.34 6.82
N THR A 367 10.28 0.31 5.67
CA THR A 367 9.74 -0.17 4.37
C THR A 367 10.23 -1.57 3.98
N LEU A 368 11.43 -2.00 4.38
CA LEU A 368 11.91 -3.36 4.14
C LEU A 368 11.15 -4.38 4.97
N ILE A 369 10.98 -4.11 6.27
CA ILE A 369 10.33 -5.00 7.24
C ILE A 369 8.83 -5.04 6.99
N ASP A 370 8.20 -3.87 6.86
CA ASP A 370 6.77 -3.68 6.63
C ASP A 370 6.30 -4.31 5.29
N SER A 371 7.22 -4.48 4.34
CA SER A 371 6.95 -5.16 3.06
C SER A 371 7.09 -6.69 3.11
N LEU A 372 7.73 -7.28 4.13
CA LEU A 372 8.10 -8.71 4.12
C LEU A 372 6.89 -9.62 3.87
N ASP A 373 5.81 -9.40 4.61
CA ASP A 373 4.61 -10.20 4.47
C ASP A 373 3.82 -9.87 3.21
N THR A 374 3.76 -8.61 2.76
CA THR A 374 3.19 -8.23 1.46
C THR A 374 3.89 -8.97 0.32
N LEU A 375 5.22 -9.00 0.31
CA LEU A 375 6.01 -9.73 -0.68
C LEU A 375 5.70 -11.23 -0.64
N TYR A 376 5.59 -11.81 0.56
CA TYR A 376 5.26 -13.23 0.72
C TYR A 376 3.84 -13.56 0.23
N ILE A 377 2.83 -12.78 0.66
CA ILE A 377 1.40 -12.92 0.32
C ILE A 377 1.17 -12.75 -1.19
N MET A 378 1.86 -11.81 -1.84
CA MET A 378 1.77 -11.62 -3.30
C MET A 378 2.54 -12.68 -4.10
N GLY A 379 3.30 -13.58 -3.46
CA GLY A 379 4.16 -14.55 -4.15
C GLY A 379 5.33 -13.90 -4.89
N LEU A 380 6.01 -12.96 -4.22
CA LEU A 380 7.22 -12.26 -4.64
C LEU A 380 8.43 -12.83 -3.86
N HIS A 381 8.60 -14.15 -3.92
CA HIS A 381 9.54 -14.87 -3.05
C HIS A 381 11.02 -14.53 -3.32
N GLU A 382 11.39 -14.09 -4.53
CA GLU A 382 12.75 -13.63 -4.83
C GLU A 382 13.07 -12.28 -4.13
N GLN A 383 12.09 -11.38 -4.08
CA GLN A 383 12.16 -10.10 -3.38
C GLN A 383 12.22 -10.34 -1.86
N PHE A 384 11.33 -11.21 -1.35
CA PHE A 384 11.31 -11.63 0.05
C PHE A 384 12.65 -12.23 0.50
N GLN A 385 13.26 -13.11 -0.31
CA GLN A 385 14.55 -13.73 0.02
C GLN A 385 15.69 -12.69 0.09
N ARG A 386 15.69 -11.64 -0.74
CA ARG A 386 16.67 -10.54 -0.63
C ARG A 386 16.46 -9.67 0.61
N ALA A 387 15.21 -9.34 0.95
CA ALA A 387 14.89 -8.62 2.18
C ALA A 387 15.32 -9.41 3.43
N ARG A 388 14.95 -10.70 3.47
CA ARG A 388 15.37 -11.67 4.48
C ARG A 388 16.89 -11.74 4.64
N GLU A 389 17.65 -11.76 3.54
CA GLU A 389 19.12 -11.80 3.60
C GLU A 389 19.68 -10.59 4.35
N LEU A 390 19.18 -9.37 4.12
CA LEU A 390 19.59 -8.19 4.89
C LEU A 390 19.16 -8.29 6.37
N SER A 391 17.97 -8.84 6.64
CA SER A 391 17.49 -9.06 8.02
C SER A 391 18.28 -10.11 8.81
N ALA A 392 19.04 -10.98 8.14
CA ALA A 392 19.59 -12.20 8.73
C ALA A 392 21.09 -12.15 9.07
N PHE A 393 21.83 -11.11 8.66
CA PHE A 393 23.22 -10.95 9.07
C PHE A 393 23.33 -10.30 10.45
N GLU A 394 24.29 -10.77 11.24
CA GLU A 394 24.75 -10.16 12.49
C GLU A 394 26.26 -9.90 12.41
N HIS A 395 26.78 -9.04 13.28
CA HIS A 395 28.15 -8.52 13.18
C HIS A 395 29.24 -9.62 13.15
N LEU A 396 30.06 -9.58 12.09
CA LEU A 396 31.29 -10.35 12.01
C LEU A 396 32.49 -9.46 12.39
N ASP A 397 32.78 -9.34 13.68
CA ASP A 397 33.88 -8.49 14.18
C ASP A 397 35.27 -9.03 13.79
N ILE A 398 35.86 -8.47 12.72
CA ILE A 398 37.23 -8.78 12.29
C ILE A 398 38.24 -7.85 13.00
N HIS A 399 38.55 -8.15 14.26
CA HIS A 399 39.58 -7.44 15.02
C HIS A 399 41.03 -7.77 14.53
N PHE A 400 41.62 -6.88 13.73
CA PHE A 400 43.03 -6.95 13.34
C PHE A 400 44.00 -6.51 14.46
N THR A 401 44.25 -7.38 15.44
CA THR A 401 45.32 -7.14 16.44
C THR A 401 46.72 -7.34 15.82
N HIS A 402 47.45 -6.26 15.61
CA HIS A 402 48.85 -6.31 15.17
C HIS A 402 49.79 -6.69 16.33
N SER A 403 50.48 -7.82 16.21
CA SER A 403 51.62 -8.20 17.07
C SER A 403 52.79 -8.68 16.22
N THR A 404 54.03 -8.43 16.67
CA THR A 404 55.20 -8.44 15.78
C THR A 404 56.21 -9.57 16.05
N ARG A 405 56.31 -10.44 15.03
CA ARG A 405 57.44 -11.34 14.70
C ARG A 405 57.67 -12.58 15.62
N PRO A 406 58.39 -13.61 15.14
CA PRO A 406 58.15 -14.99 15.59
C PRO A 406 59.39 -15.74 16.12
N THR A 407 59.17 -16.95 16.65
CA THR A 407 60.11 -18.08 16.54
C THR A 407 59.34 -19.41 16.62
N CYS A 408 59.98 -20.52 16.23
CA CYS A 408 59.34 -21.83 16.00
C CYS A 408 59.00 -22.59 17.32
N SER A 409 58.29 -23.72 17.37
CA SER A 409 58.06 -24.77 16.35
C SER A 409 56.89 -25.74 16.67
N PHE A 410 56.53 -26.56 15.68
CA PHE A 410 55.77 -27.83 15.72
C PHE A 410 54.22 -27.88 15.90
N SER A 411 53.59 -28.31 14.80
CA SER A 411 52.58 -29.39 14.70
C SER A 411 51.15 -29.19 15.24
N TRP A 412 50.23 -28.87 14.33
CA TRP A 412 48.88 -29.45 14.27
C TRP A 412 48.46 -29.67 12.80
N ASP A 413 47.96 -30.86 12.47
CA ASP A 413 47.52 -31.22 11.12
C ASP A 413 46.00 -31.04 10.95
N PHE A 414 45.56 -30.18 10.01
CA PHE A 414 44.69 -30.63 8.90
C PHE A 414 44.62 -29.60 7.75
N PHE A 415 44.53 -30.13 6.53
CA PHE A 415 44.69 -29.47 5.23
C PHE A 415 44.05 -28.08 5.01
N LEU A 416 44.88 -27.13 4.58
CA LEU A 416 44.52 -26.04 3.67
C LEU A 416 45.29 -26.18 2.35
N LEU A 417 44.57 -26.51 1.27
CA LEU A 417 45.00 -26.44 -0.14
C LEU A 417 43.73 -26.16 -0.98
N ASN A 418 43.75 -25.40 -2.09
CA ASN A 418 44.89 -24.88 -2.85
C ASN A 418 44.58 -23.53 -3.55
N SER A 419 45.64 -22.85 -4.00
CA SER A 419 45.69 -21.93 -5.15
C SER A 419 44.57 -20.87 -5.30
N GLY A 420 44.86 -19.63 -4.90
CA GLY A 420 44.19 -18.46 -5.47
C GLY A 420 44.88 -18.00 -6.77
N SER A 421 44.18 -17.24 -7.61
CA SER A 421 44.78 -16.44 -8.68
C SER A 421 43.90 -15.21 -8.96
N MET A 422 44.46 -14.03 -8.75
CA MET A 422 43.81 -12.74 -8.96
C MET A 422 44.10 -12.24 -10.38
N ILE A 423 43.07 -12.02 -11.19
CA ILE A 423 43.18 -11.35 -12.48
C ILE A 423 42.18 -10.19 -12.50
N VAL A 424 42.70 -8.96 -12.48
CA VAL A 424 41.92 -7.74 -12.68
C VAL A 424 42.04 -7.34 -14.16
N ALA A 425 40.90 -7.21 -14.84
CA ALA A 425 40.82 -6.70 -16.22
C ALA A 425 39.79 -5.55 -16.25
N GLY A 426 40.29 -4.32 -16.41
CA GLY A 426 39.59 -3.08 -16.02
C GLY A 426 38.17 -2.88 -16.55
N GLY A 427 37.30 -2.42 -15.64
CA GLY A 427 35.94 -1.94 -15.95
C GLY A 427 35.02 -1.86 -14.72
N GLY A 428 35.15 -0.81 -13.89
CA GLY A 428 34.16 -0.50 -12.84
C GLY A 428 34.30 -1.25 -11.51
N ALA A 429 35.52 -1.46 -11.02
CA ALA A 429 35.77 -2.17 -9.76
C ALA A 429 35.60 -1.32 -8.47
N GLU A 430 34.93 -0.17 -8.54
CA GLU A 430 34.64 0.70 -7.38
C GLU A 430 33.25 0.42 -6.76
N ASP A 431 32.33 -0.18 -7.54
CA ASP A 431 30.90 -0.31 -7.22
C ASP A 431 30.51 -1.66 -6.55
N LEU A 432 31.51 -2.54 -6.30
CA LEU A 432 31.30 -3.89 -5.73
C LEU A 432 32.05 -4.12 -4.41
N SER A 433 33.03 -3.27 -4.07
CA SER A 433 33.70 -3.28 -2.77
C SER A 433 33.03 -2.39 -1.72
N GLN A 434 31.92 -1.73 -2.08
CA GLN A 434 31.14 -0.86 -1.18
C GLN A 434 29.82 -1.51 -0.72
N TRP A 435 29.62 -2.82 -0.94
CA TRP A 435 28.49 -3.58 -0.37
C TRP A 435 28.71 -3.86 1.12
N VAL A 436 28.69 -2.79 1.92
CA VAL A 436 28.58 -2.86 3.37
C VAL A 436 27.19 -3.39 3.69
N VAL A 437 27.11 -4.67 4.07
CA VAL A 437 25.87 -5.27 4.56
C VAL A 437 25.52 -4.63 5.89
N SER A 438 24.53 -3.74 5.88
CA SER A 438 23.83 -3.31 7.09
C SER A 438 23.02 -4.49 7.63
N SER A 439 23.60 -5.20 8.60
CA SER A 439 22.82 -6.03 9.52
C SER A 439 21.71 -5.19 10.14
N LEU A 440 20.50 -5.75 10.28
CA LEU A 440 19.47 -5.13 11.13
C LEU A 440 19.94 -5.15 12.59
N ASP A 441 20.54 -4.03 12.99
CA ASP A 441 20.94 -3.69 14.34
C ASP A 441 19.98 -2.66 14.94
N PHE A 442 19.38 -3.03 16.07
CA PHE A 442 18.46 -2.21 16.84
C PHE A 442 19.15 -1.48 18.00
N ASN A 443 20.47 -1.59 18.15
CA ASN A 443 21.27 -0.96 19.21
C ASN A 443 21.57 0.52 18.97
N LYS A 444 20.53 1.30 18.64
CA LYS A 444 20.64 2.68 18.18
C LYS A 444 20.42 3.68 19.30
N ASN A 445 21.31 4.67 19.42
CA ASN A 445 21.05 5.87 20.23
C ASN A 445 20.07 6.78 19.47
N TYR A 446 18.81 6.37 19.45
CA TYR A 446 17.69 7.03 18.80
C TYR A 446 16.44 6.84 19.66
N ASP A 447 15.69 7.92 19.82
CA ASP A 447 14.47 7.98 20.63
C ASP A 447 13.27 7.60 19.75
N ALA A 448 12.94 6.31 19.73
CA ALA A 448 11.89 5.72 18.89
C ALA A 448 10.51 5.81 19.54
N SER A 449 9.46 5.94 18.73
CA SER A 449 8.08 5.71 19.20
C SER A 449 7.88 4.22 19.48
N VAL A 450 7.43 3.87 20.69
CA VAL A 450 7.18 2.48 21.11
C VAL A 450 6.06 1.87 20.29
N PHE A 451 5.00 2.65 20.05
CA PHE A 451 3.86 2.30 19.20
C PHE A 451 4.28 1.99 17.77
N GLU A 452 4.88 2.95 17.07
CA GLU A 452 5.31 2.79 15.66
C GLU A 452 6.27 1.61 15.50
N THR A 453 7.24 1.48 16.42
CA THR A 453 8.20 0.36 16.41
C THR A 453 7.51 -0.99 16.66
N THR A 454 6.47 -1.02 17.50
CA THR A 454 5.69 -2.23 17.76
C THR A 454 4.88 -2.63 16.54
N ILE A 455 4.03 -1.73 16.02
CA ILE A 455 3.09 -2.08 14.95
C ILE A 455 3.82 -2.40 13.64
N ARG A 456 4.88 -1.66 13.30
CA ARG A 456 5.73 -1.86 12.10
C ARG A 456 6.72 -2.99 12.30
N VAL A 457 7.72 -2.77 13.15
CA VAL A 457 8.89 -3.66 13.24
C VAL A 457 8.56 -4.97 13.95
N VAL A 458 7.89 -4.95 15.11
CA VAL A 458 7.50 -6.21 15.79
C VAL A 458 6.41 -6.94 15.01
N GLY A 459 5.39 -6.23 14.53
CA GLY A 459 4.29 -6.77 13.73
C GLY A 459 4.76 -7.43 12.43
N GLY A 460 5.55 -6.71 11.61
CA GLY A 460 6.07 -7.20 10.33
C GLY A 460 7.00 -8.40 10.47
N LEU A 461 7.89 -8.40 11.46
CA LEU A 461 8.76 -9.54 11.75
C LEU A 461 7.97 -10.77 12.26
N LEU A 462 6.96 -10.57 13.11
CA LEU A 462 6.10 -11.67 13.58
C LEU A 462 5.24 -12.26 12.46
N SER A 463 4.70 -11.43 11.56
CA SER A 463 3.95 -11.88 10.38
C SER A 463 4.86 -12.62 9.38
N ALA A 464 6.07 -12.10 9.12
CA ALA A 464 7.07 -12.79 8.32
C ALA A 464 7.45 -14.16 8.92
N TYR A 465 7.56 -14.28 10.24
CA TYR A 465 7.72 -15.56 10.93
C TYR A 465 6.51 -16.49 10.77
N ASP A 466 5.29 -16.04 11.07
CA ASP A 466 4.08 -16.88 11.01
C ASP A 466 3.76 -17.38 9.59
N LEU A 467 4.15 -16.61 8.56
CA LEU A 467 3.97 -16.94 7.14
C LEU A 467 5.08 -17.87 6.61
N SER A 468 6.36 -17.61 6.93
CA SER A 468 7.49 -18.34 6.36
C SER A 468 8.03 -19.48 7.21
N GLY A 469 7.83 -19.42 8.53
CA GLY A 469 8.45 -20.30 9.52
C GLY A 469 9.93 -20.04 9.80
N ASP A 470 10.53 -18.98 9.24
CA ASP A 470 11.94 -18.67 9.48
C ASP A 470 12.15 -17.93 10.80
N LYS A 471 12.87 -18.59 11.71
CA LYS A 471 13.16 -18.12 13.07
C LYS A 471 13.93 -16.82 13.12
N VAL A 472 14.69 -16.45 12.09
CA VAL A 472 15.48 -15.21 12.11
C VAL A 472 14.61 -13.97 12.32
N PHE A 473 13.38 -13.97 11.79
CA PHE A 473 12.42 -12.91 12.03
C PHE A 473 11.89 -12.91 13.47
N LEU A 474 11.66 -14.09 14.07
CA LEU A 474 11.27 -14.21 15.48
C LEU A 474 12.40 -13.79 16.43
N GLU A 475 13.64 -14.10 16.08
CA GLU A 475 14.85 -13.73 16.83
C GLU A 475 15.08 -12.20 16.78
N LYS A 476 14.90 -11.57 15.61
CA LYS A 476 14.93 -10.09 15.48
C LYS A 476 13.72 -9.41 16.14
N ALA A 477 12.51 -9.96 16.03
CA ALA A 477 11.33 -9.45 16.75
C ALA A 477 11.54 -9.47 18.26
N LYS A 478 12.26 -10.47 18.76
CA LYS A 478 12.64 -10.59 20.16
C LYS A 478 13.66 -9.52 20.59
N ASP A 479 14.69 -9.25 19.80
CA ASP A 479 15.71 -8.22 20.10
C ASP A 479 15.09 -6.82 20.20
N ILE A 480 14.30 -6.40 19.21
CA ILE A 480 13.63 -5.08 19.27
C ILE A 480 12.63 -5.01 20.43
N ALA A 481 11.82 -6.05 20.66
CA ALA A 481 10.87 -6.06 21.79
C ALA A 481 11.59 -6.02 23.14
N ASP A 482 12.70 -6.75 23.32
CA ASP A 482 13.52 -6.72 24.55
C ASP A 482 14.10 -5.32 24.85
N ARG A 483 14.24 -4.45 23.83
CA ARG A 483 14.64 -3.03 23.98
C ARG A 483 13.48 -2.09 24.31
N LEU A 484 12.26 -2.42 23.88
CA LEU A 484 11.07 -1.61 24.17
C LEU A 484 10.57 -1.79 25.62
N LEU A 485 10.85 -2.93 26.27
CA LEU A 485 10.30 -3.28 27.60
C LEU A 485 10.41 -2.19 28.69
N PRO A 486 11.49 -1.39 28.81
CA PRO A 486 11.59 -0.34 29.82
C PRO A 486 10.53 0.76 29.70
N ALA A 487 9.83 0.87 28.56
CA ALA A 487 8.72 1.82 28.39
C ALA A 487 7.59 1.59 29.41
N TRP A 488 7.37 0.34 29.83
CA TRP A 488 6.39 -0.07 30.85
C TRP A 488 6.86 0.12 32.31
N ASP A 489 8.07 0.63 32.56
CA ASP A 489 8.55 0.95 33.91
C ASP A 489 7.92 2.26 34.43
N THR A 490 6.63 2.18 34.73
CA THR A 490 5.82 3.28 35.27
C THR A 490 5.00 2.79 36.47
N PRO A 491 4.62 3.67 37.43
CA PRO A 491 3.88 3.26 38.62
C PRO A 491 2.52 2.58 38.36
N SER A 492 1.93 2.77 37.17
CA SER A 492 0.71 2.07 36.75
C SER A 492 0.97 0.89 35.79
N GLY A 493 2.11 0.89 35.11
CA GLY A 493 2.42 0.02 33.97
C GLY A 493 1.63 0.35 32.70
N ILE A 494 1.14 1.60 32.55
CA ILE A 494 0.88 2.21 31.24
C ILE A 494 2.23 2.66 30.66
N PRO A 495 2.58 2.31 29.42
CA PRO A 495 3.88 2.65 28.85
C PRO A 495 4.05 4.15 28.59
N ARG A 496 5.31 4.54 28.42
CA ARG A 496 5.72 5.84 27.86
C ARG A 496 5.93 5.71 26.36
N ASN A 497 5.49 6.68 25.57
CA ASN A 497 5.39 6.50 24.11
C ASN A 497 6.71 6.66 23.35
N ILE A 498 7.77 7.19 23.96
CA ILE A 498 9.11 7.31 23.35
C ILE A 498 10.15 6.56 24.21
N ILE A 499 11.05 5.81 23.57
CA ILE A 499 12.17 5.12 24.24
C ILE A 499 13.47 5.17 23.42
N ASN A 500 14.60 5.38 24.10
CA ASN A 500 15.92 5.27 23.48
C ASN A 500 16.35 3.79 23.31
N LEU A 501 16.53 3.31 22.08
CA LEU A 501 16.74 1.88 21.78
C LEU A 501 18.10 1.29 22.25
N ALA A 502 19.09 2.14 22.54
CA ALA A 502 20.39 1.75 23.09
C ALA A 502 20.51 1.93 24.62
N HIS A 503 19.66 2.78 25.22
CA HIS A 503 19.79 3.17 26.62
C HIS A 503 18.58 2.81 27.49
N GLY A 504 17.43 2.44 26.91
CA GLY A 504 16.19 2.12 27.64
C GLY A 504 15.53 3.32 28.32
N ASN A 505 16.03 4.55 28.10
CA ASN A 505 15.48 5.76 28.68
C ASN A 505 14.14 6.10 28.01
N ALA A 506 13.03 5.89 28.73
CA ALA A 506 11.68 6.13 28.22
C ALA A 506 11.09 7.45 28.72
N HIS A 507 10.40 8.19 27.84
CA HIS A 507 9.75 9.46 28.12
C HIS A 507 8.50 9.67 27.26
N ASN A 508 7.70 10.70 27.55
CA ASN A 508 6.54 11.09 26.75
C ASN A 508 6.84 12.36 25.94
N PRO A 509 6.22 12.56 24.77
CA PRO A 509 6.45 13.76 23.96
C PRO A 509 6.14 15.03 24.76
N SER A 510 7.04 16.02 24.74
CA SER A 510 6.96 17.18 25.67
C SER A 510 5.66 17.99 25.58
N TRP A 511 4.98 17.96 24.43
CA TRP A 511 3.70 18.63 24.20
C TRP A 511 2.48 17.94 24.86
N THR A 512 2.59 16.69 25.32
CA THR A 512 1.52 15.99 26.06
C THR A 512 1.38 16.50 27.51
N GLY A 513 2.32 17.30 28.00
CA GLY A 513 2.44 17.66 29.41
C GLY A 513 2.96 16.53 30.31
N GLY A 514 3.35 15.38 29.73
CA GLY A 514 3.81 14.19 30.44
C GLY A 514 2.84 13.01 30.41
N GLU A 515 1.62 13.22 29.91
CA GLU A 515 0.65 12.15 29.64
C GLU A 515 1.14 11.21 28.52
N SER A 516 0.68 9.96 28.54
CA SER A 516 0.84 9.01 27.44
C SER A 516 -0.39 9.04 26.52
N ILE A 517 -0.22 8.72 25.24
CA ILE A 517 -1.31 8.71 24.25
C ILE A 517 -2.11 7.39 24.32
N LEU A 518 -3.43 7.46 24.19
CA LEU A 518 -4.34 6.31 24.30
C LEU A 518 -4.07 5.25 23.23
N ALA A 519 -4.08 5.62 21.95
CA ALA A 519 -3.79 4.68 20.86
C ALA A 519 -2.40 4.07 21.03
N ASP A 520 -1.36 4.90 21.10
CA ASP A 520 0.02 4.46 21.26
C ASP A 520 0.21 3.42 22.37
N SER A 521 -0.38 3.66 23.54
CA SER A 521 -0.18 2.83 24.75
C SER A 521 -1.07 1.58 24.80
N ALA A 522 -2.07 1.48 23.92
CA ALA A 522 -3.11 0.44 23.96
C ALA A 522 -3.37 -0.22 22.59
N THR A 523 -2.40 -0.08 21.68
CA THR A 523 -2.32 -0.73 20.36
C THR A 523 -0.98 -1.47 20.21
N GLU A 524 -0.56 -2.19 21.26
CA GLU A 524 0.71 -2.95 21.34
C GLU A 524 0.46 -4.43 21.72
N GLN A 525 -0.80 -4.75 22.03
CA GLN A 525 -1.21 -5.99 22.67
C GLN A 525 -1.06 -7.20 21.75
N LEU A 526 -1.39 -7.08 20.46
CA LEU A 526 -1.40 -8.23 19.55
C LEU A 526 0.01 -8.78 19.35
N GLU A 527 0.97 -7.89 19.16
CA GLU A 527 2.37 -8.16 18.88
C GLU A 527 3.03 -8.85 20.07
N PHE A 528 2.91 -8.26 21.27
CA PHE A 528 3.52 -8.78 22.49
C PHE A 528 2.84 -10.07 23.00
N ILE A 529 1.53 -10.22 22.80
CA ILE A 529 0.81 -11.49 23.04
C ILE A 529 1.27 -12.56 22.05
N ALA A 530 1.38 -12.24 20.75
CA ALA A 530 1.87 -13.17 19.74
C ALA A 530 3.33 -13.58 20.01
N LEU A 531 4.22 -12.63 20.33
CA LEU A 531 5.61 -12.89 20.65
C LEU A 531 5.76 -13.83 21.85
N SER A 532 4.96 -13.65 22.91
CA SER A 532 4.90 -14.59 24.04
C SER A 532 4.46 -15.99 23.61
N GLN A 533 3.43 -16.09 22.77
CA GLN A 533 2.95 -17.36 22.22
C GLN A 533 3.95 -18.06 21.30
N ARG A 534 4.78 -17.32 20.56
CA ARG A 534 5.79 -17.89 19.62
C ARG A 534 7.09 -18.27 20.31
N THR A 535 7.54 -17.48 21.30
CA THR A 535 8.79 -17.72 22.04
C THR A 535 8.61 -18.66 23.24
N GLY A 536 7.43 -18.65 23.87
CA GLY A 536 7.20 -19.28 25.17
C GLY A 536 7.72 -18.46 26.36
N ASP A 537 8.30 -17.28 26.13
CA ASP A 537 8.70 -16.33 27.18
C ASP A 537 7.48 -15.49 27.57
N PRO A 538 6.93 -15.62 28.80
CA PRO A 538 5.67 -14.97 29.16
C PRO A 538 5.79 -13.46 29.30
N LYS A 539 7.01 -12.91 29.44
CA LYS A 539 7.24 -11.54 29.94
C LYS A 539 6.56 -10.44 29.10
N TYR A 540 6.45 -10.63 27.79
CA TYR A 540 5.84 -9.65 26.88
C TYR A 540 4.32 -9.52 27.13
N GLN A 541 3.67 -10.61 27.53
CA GLN A 541 2.24 -10.69 27.77
C GLN A 541 1.86 -10.50 29.25
N GLN A 542 2.53 -11.20 30.16
CA GLN A 542 2.16 -11.33 31.58
C GLN A 542 3.39 -11.42 32.50
N LYS A 543 3.20 -11.12 33.79
CA LYS A 543 4.28 -11.22 34.77
C LYS A 543 4.74 -12.69 34.91
N GLY A 544 6.05 -12.92 34.85
CA GLY A 544 6.66 -14.20 35.21
C GLY A 544 6.49 -14.54 36.71
N PRO A 545 6.53 -15.83 37.09
CA PRO A 545 6.34 -16.26 38.48
C PRO A 545 7.53 -15.96 39.40
N GLU A 546 8.70 -15.64 38.83
CA GLU A 546 9.91 -15.25 39.55
C GLU A 546 10.30 -13.80 39.20
N ILE A 547 11.10 -13.19 40.08
CA ILE A 547 11.60 -11.80 40.05
C ILE A 547 10.63 -10.74 40.63
N ASP A 548 11.22 -9.89 41.47
CA ASP A 548 10.58 -8.88 42.33
C ASP A 548 10.39 -7.52 41.61
N THR A 549 10.17 -7.55 40.29
CA THR A 549 9.90 -6.36 39.46
C THR A 549 8.41 -6.22 39.16
N SER A 550 7.95 -4.97 39.07
CA SER A 550 6.54 -4.57 39.00
C SER A 550 5.92 -4.52 37.60
N MET A 551 6.64 -4.96 36.57
CA MET A 551 6.15 -4.96 35.19
C MET A 551 5.18 -6.12 34.93
N PHE A 552 3.89 -5.78 34.93
CA PHE A 552 2.91 -6.42 34.04
C PHE A 552 2.92 -5.60 32.74
N GLN A 553 3.11 -6.23 31.57
CA GLN A 553 3.25 -5.53 30.28
C GLN A 553 1.90 -5.34 29.56
N VAL A 554 1.75 -5.71 28.29
CA VAL A 554 0.64 -5.20 27.45
C VAL A 554 -0.77 -5.54 27.94
N GLU A 555 -1.00 -6.69 28.58
CA GLU A 555 -2.32 -7.01 29.16
C GLU A 555 -2.63 -6.18 30.41
N ASN A 556 -1.61 -5.62 31.08
CA ASN A 556 -1.82 -4.70 32.20
C ASN A 556 -2.54 -3.44 31.77
N VAL A 557 -2.13 -2.83 30.65
CA VAL A 557 -2.70 -1.57 30.15
C VAL A 557 -4.22 -1.68 30.12
N ILE A 558 -4.73 -2.73 29.47
CA ILE A 558 -6.15 -3.02 29.35
C ILE A 558 -6.78 -3.29 30.73
N LEU A 559 -6.11 -4.04 31.61
CA LEU A 559 -6.57 -4.28 32.98
C LEU A 559 -6.55 -3.02 33.88
N GLN A 560 -5.70 -2.01 33.62
CA GLN A 560 -5.73 -0.72 34.30
C GLN A 560 -6.90 0.11 33.78
N LEU A 561 -6.99 0.31 32.46
CA LEU A 561 -8.07 1.06 31.81
C LEU A 561 -9.46 0.51 32.16
N ASN A 562 -9.61 -0.81 32.28
CA ASN A 562 -10.86 -1.46 32.67
C ASN A 562 -11.34 -1.09 34.10
N LYS A 563 -10.43 -0.72 35.02
CA LYS A 563 -10.80 -0.32 36.41
C LYS A 563 -11.56 0.99 36.46
N THR A 564 -11.35 1.88 35.49
CA THR A 564 -11.99 3.19 35.39
C THR A 564 -12.70 3.38 34.05
N PHE A 565 -13.13 2.28 33.42
CA PHE A 565 -13.74 2.32 32.10
C PHE A 565 -15.11 3.04 32.16
N PRO A 566 -15.32 4.10 31.36
CA PRO A 566 -16.59 4.84 31.36
C PRO A 566 -17.79 3.97 30.98
N ALA A 567 -18.98 4.35 31.44
CA ALA A 567 -20.22 3.61 31.17
C ALA A 567 -20.66 3.68 29.69
N ASP A 568 -20.16 4.64 28.91
CA ASP A 568 -20.27 4.69 27.45
C ASP A 568 -19.05 4.06 26.73
N GLY A 569 -18.01 3.65 27.47
CA GLY A 569 -16.80 3.02 26.93
C GLY A 569 -15.97 3.94 26.04
N LEU A 570 -16.15 5.27 26.15
CA LEU A 570 -15.42 6.26 25.37
C LEU A 570 -14.25 6.83 26.18
N LEU A 571 -13.03 6.64 25.72
CA LEU A 571 -11.82 7.15 26.36
C LEU A 571 -11.30 8.40 25.65
N GLY A 572 -10.75 9.33 26.43
CA GLY A 572 -10.01 10.48 25.92
C GLY A 572 -8.58 10.09 25.54
N ILE A 573 -7.98 10.81 24.58
CA ILE A 573 -6.69 10.51 23.97
C ILE A 573 -5.46 10.54 24.91
N TYR A 574 -5.60 10.97 26.17
CA TYR A 574 -4.49 11.06 27.13
C TYR A 574 -4.69 10.19 28.38
N LEU A 575 -3.60 9.56 28.81
CA LEU A 575 -3.48 8.66 29.96
C LEU A 575 -2.38 9.14 30.92
N ASP A 576 -2.64 9.17 32.23
CA ASP A 576 -1.60 9.44 33.23
C ASP A 576 -0.78 8.15 33.48
N PRO A 577 0.52 8.10 33.11
CA PRO A 577 1.34 6.88 33.27
C PRO A 577 1.63 6.52 34.73
N ASN A 578 1.41 7.43 35.68
CA ASN A 578 1.62 7.19 37.11
C ASN A 578 0.33 6.67 37.76
N ARG A 579 -0.84 7.09 37.27
CA ARG A 579 -2.14 6.75 37.86
C ARG A 579 -2.92 5.67 37.12
N GLY A 580 -2.64 5.42 35.85
CA GLY A 580 -3.35 4.45 35.02
C GLY A 580 -4.77 4.87 34.66
N THR A 581 -5.03 6.18 34.64
CA THR A 581 -6.37 6.77 34.44
C THR A 581 -6.37 7.77 33.29
N THR A 582 -7.47 7.84 32.55
CA THR A 582 -7.64 8.80 31.44
C THR A 582 -7.79 10.25 31.93
N SER A 583 -7.15 11.19 31.25
CA SER A 583 -7.27 12.63 31.52
C SER A 583 -8.31 13.31 30.64
N TYR A 584 -8.84 14.44 31.11
CA TYR A 584 -9.79 15.26 30.35
C TYR A 584 -9.14 15.75 29.06
N SER A 585 -9.64 15.25 27.93
CA SER A 585 -9.05 15.39 26.60
C SER A 585 -10.12 15.15 25.53
N THR A 586 -9.75 15.23 24.26
CA THR A 586 -10.65 14.87 23.16
C THR A 586 -10.88 13.37 23.13
N ILE A 587 -12.11 12.96 22.83
CA ILE A 587 -12.54 11.61 22.46
C ILE A 587 -12.70 11.62 20.95
N THR A 588 -12.05 10.69 20.26
CA THR A 588 -12.12 10.55 18.79
C THR A 588 -11.95 9.09 18.37
N PHE A 589 -12.37 8.79 17.14
CA PHE A 589 -12.07 7.55 16.41
C PHE A 589 -11.09 7.82 15.25
N GLY A 590 -10.49 9.00 15.19
CA GLY A 590 -9.27 9.27 14.42
C GLY A 590 -8.05 9.32 15.34
N ALA A 591 -7.04 10.09 14.92
CA ALA A 591 -5.70 10.11 15.50
C ALA A 591 -5.68 10.12 17.03
N MET A 592 -4.74 9.36 17.61
CA MET A 592 -4.49 9.24 19.06
C MET A 592 -5.57 8.48 19.86
N GLY A 593 -6.67 8.05 19.23
CA GLY A 593 -7.74 7.28 19.88
C GLY A 593 -8.32 6.09 19.09
N ASP A 594 -8.25 6.15 17.75
CA ASP A 594 -8.63 5.11 16.79
C ASP A 594 -8.36 3.65 17.21
N SER A 595 -7.10 3.25 17.19
CA SER A 595 -6.66 1.85 17.16
C SER A 595 -6.77 1.13 18.50
N PHE A 596 -6.94 1.87 19.61
CA PHE A 596 -7.35 1.30 20.90
C PHE A 596 -8.67 0.51 20.77
N TYR A 597 -9.68 1.11 20.14
CA TYR A 597 -10.98 0.46 19.94
C TYR A 597 -10.86 -0.73 18.98
N GLU A 598 -9.95 -0.65 18.01
CA GLU A 598 -9.61 -1.72 17.08
C GLU A 598 -9.02 -2.93 17.81
N TYR A 599 -8.05 -2.72 18.71
CA TYR A 599 -7.36 -3.79 19.44
C TYR A 599 -8.23 -4.42 20.53
N LEU A 600 -9.22 -3.71 21.08
CA LEU A 600 -10.28 -4.35 21.88
C LEU A 600 -11.04 -5.43 21.09
N LEU A 601 -11.26 -5.25 19.78
CA LEU A 601 -11.86 -6.30 18.95
C LEU A 601 -10.83 -7.34 18.48
N LYS A 602 -9.68 -6.88 17.97
CA LYS A 602 -8.67 -7.75 17.37
C LYS A 602 -8.04 -8.70 18.42
N ALA A 603 -7.85 -8.29 19.68
CA ALA A 603 -7.32 -9.17 20.73
C ALA A 603 -8.32 -10.28 21.16
N TRP A 604 -9.63 -9.96 21.19
CA TRP A 604 -10.70 -10.94 21.36
C TRP A 604 -10.68 -12.01 20.25
N ILE A 605 -10.43 -11.59 19.00
CA ILE A 605 -10.28 -12.49 17.85
C ILE A 605 -8.98 -13.31 17.95
N GLN A 606 -7.86 -12.66 18.27
CA GLN A 606 -6.54 -13.29 18.38
C GLN A 606 -6.51 -14.45 19.40
N GLY A 607 -7.17 -14.27 20.54
CA GLY A 607 -7.31 -15.29 21.58
C GLY A 607 -8.29 -16.44 21.23
N ASN A 608 -8.85 -16.44 20.02
CA ASN A 608 -9.89 -17.34 19.53
C ASN A 608 -11.21 -17.28 20.31
N LYS A 609 -11.64 -16.06 20.69
CA LYS A 609 -13.01 -15.80 21.19
C LYS A 609 -13.41 -16.61 22.43
N THR A 610 -12.44 -16.88 23.32
CA THR A 610 -12.61 -17.71 24.53
C THR A 610 -12.94 -16.90 25.78
N ALA A 611 -13.39 -17.57 26.86
CA ALA A 611 -13.71 -16.91 28.14
C ALA A 611 -12.55 -16.06 28.68
N ALA A 612 -11.31 -16.55 28.57
CA ALA A 612 -10.09 -15.86 29.00
C ALA A 612 -9.93 -14.43 28.43
N VAL A 613 -10.40 -14.19 27.20
CA VAL A 613 -10.32 -12.88 26.51
C VAL A 613 -11.65 -12.12 26.46
N LYS A 614 -12.70 -12.60 27.15
CA LYS A 614 -14.05 -12.01 27.08
C LYS A 614 -14.13 -10.53 27.48
N HIS A 615 -13.26 -10.08 28.39
CA HIS A 615 -13.20 -8.69 28.83
C HIS A 615 -12.90 -7.70 27.68
N TYR A 616 -12.01 -8.06 26.74
CA TYR A 616 -11.75 -7.27 25.53
C TYR A 616 -13.03 -7.01 24.72
N ARG A 617 -13.85 -8.06 24.54
CA ARG A 617 -15.13 -7.99 23.82
C ARG A 617 -16.18 -7.18 24.58
N GLU A 618 -16.23 -7.28 25.90
CA GLU A 618 -17.15 -6.49 26.74
C GLU A 618 -16.83 -5.00 26.74
N MET A 619 -15.52 -4.65 26.75
CA MET A 619 -15.07 -3.27 26.57
C MET A 619 -15.46 -2.77 25.18
N TRP A 620 -15.15 -3.54 24.11
CA TRP A 620 -15.51 -3.18 22.73
C TRP A 620 -17.02 -2.96 22.54
N GLU A 621 -17.86 -3.90 23.00
CA GLU A 621 -19.32 -3.78 22.91
C GLU A 621 -19.88 -2.61 23.72
N THR A 622 -19.13 -2.08 24.68
CA THR A 622 -19.51 -0.88 25.44
C THR A 622 -19.11 0.37 24.65
N SER A 623 -17.87 0.44 24.15
CA SER A 623 -17.42 1.53 23.24
C SER A 623 -18.29 1.64 21.99
N MET A 624 -18.76 0.54 21.40
CA MET A 624 -19.65 0.56 20.23
C MET A 624 -21.07 1.06 20.55
N LYS A 625 -21.48 1.10 21.82
CA LYS A 625 -22.71 1.77 22.26
C LYS A 625 -22.45 3.26 22.46
N GLY A 626 -21.31 3.63 23.07
CA GLY A 626 -20.86 5.02 23.18
C GLY A 626 -20.66 5.70 21.83
N LEU A 627 -20.09 5.01 20.85
CA LEU A 627 -19.89 5.48 19.47
C LEU A 627 -21.18 6.03 18.85
N GLN A 628 -22.34 5.44 19.15
CA GLN A 628 -23.64 5.92 18.63
C GLN A 628 -23.96 7.36 19.09
N SER A 629 -23.41 7.82 20.22
CA SER A 629 -23.53 9.22 20.67
C SER A 629 -22.68 10.20 19.84
N LEU A 630 -21.66 9.71 19.14
CA LEU A 630 -20.78 10.48 18.25
C LEU A 630 -21.23 10.43 16.78
N VAL A 631 -22.06 9.47 16.38
CA VAL A 631 -22.52 9.33 14.99
C VAL A 631 -23.53 10.43 14.61
N ARG A 632 -23.31 11.09 13.47
CA ARG A 632 -24.21 12.10 12.89
C ARG A 632 -24.46 11.83 11.41
N LYS A 633 -25.37 12.59 10.78
CA LYS A 633 -25.64 12.56 9.34
C LYS A 633 -25.59 13.95 8.72
N SER A 634 -25.01 14.06 7.53
CA SER A 634 -24.84 15.31 6.79
C SER A 634 -26.16 15.83 6.21
N THR A 635 -26.13 17.05 5.66
CA THR A 635 -27.21 17.56 4.82
C THR A 635 -26.62 18.20 3.55
N PRO A 636 -27.22 18.00 2.37
CA PRO A 636 -28.49 17.30 2.10
C PRO A 636 -28.40 15.76 1.93
N SER A 637 -27.24 15.18 1.63
CA SER A 637 -27.13 13.78 1.15
C SER A 637 -27.11 12.70 2.24
N SER A 638 -27.18 13.08 3.53
CA SER A 638 -27.25 12.13 4.66
C SER A 638 -26.06 11.17 4.81
N PHE A 639 -24.86 11.60 4.42
CA PHE A 639 -23.61 10.89 4.71
C PHE A 639 -23.47 10.71 6.22
N THR A 640 -23.18 9.50 6.66
CA THR A 640 -23.05 9.18 8.09
C THR A 640 -21.59 9.31 8.50
N TYR A 641 -21.29 9.99 9.60
CA TYR A 641 -19.92 10.29 10.04
C TYR A 641 -19.79 10.22 11.56
N ILE A 642 -18.56 10.10 12.05
CA ILE A 642 -18.22 10.06 13.47
C ILE A 642 -17.62 11.41 13.85
N CYS A 643 -18.20 12.09 14.84
CA CYS A 643 -17.69 13.37 15.35
C CYS A 643 -16.61 13.19 16.43
N GLU A 644 -15.77 14.21 16.60
CA GLU A 644 -14.95 14.38 17.80
C GLU A 644 -15.79 14.93 18.96
N LYS A 645 -15.39 14.64 20.21
CA LYS A 645 -16.03 15.16 21.43
C LYS A 645 -14.99 15.63 22.45
N THR A 646 -15.14 16.84 22.98
CA THR A 646 -14.29 17.36 24.08
C THR A 646 -15.17 17.89 25.19
N GLY A 647 -15.27 17.16 26.30
CA GLY A 647 -16.32 17.40 27.30
C GLY A 647 -17.71 17.18 26.69
N ASP A 648 -18.60 18.16 26.80
CA ASP A 648 -19.92 18.16 26.16
C ASP A 648 -19.92 18.75 24.73
N ALA A 649 -18.81 19.34 24.28
CA ALA A 649 -18.71 19.92 22.95
C ALA A 649 -18.50 18.82 21.90
N ILE A 650 -19.39 18.75 20.91
CA ILE A 650 -19.25 17.92 19.71
C ILE A 650 -18.66 18.78 18.59
N LYS A 651 -17.74 18.21 17.81
CA LYS A 651 -17.13 18.86 16.65
C LYS A 651 -17.31 17.98 15.42
N ASP A 652 -17.98 18.53 14.41
CA ASP A 652 -18.35 17.84 13.18
C ASP A 652 -17.15 17.76 12.19
N LYS A 653 -16.10 17.07 12.65
CA LYS A 653 -14.88 16.65 11.93
C LYS A 653 -14.79 15.13 11.96
N MET A 654 -14.36 14.52 10.87
CA MET A 654 -13.95 13.12 10.80
C MET A 654 -12.62 13.02 10.04
N ASP A 655 -11.66 12.28 10.57
CA ASP A 655 -10.37 12.01 9.92
C ASP A 655 -10.49 10.85 8.92
N GLU A 656 -9.59 10.77 7.94
CA GLU A 656 -9.52 9.58 7.08
C GLU A 656 -9.01 8.35 7.85
N LEU A 657 -8.19 8.55 8.89
CA LEU A 657 -7.90 7.55 9.93
C LEU A 657 -9.18 6.88 10.45
N ALA A 658 -10.25 7.64 10.73
CA ALA A 658 -11.51 7.11 11.23
C ALA A 658 -12.27 6.24 10.21
N CYS A 659 -11.77 6.10 8.98
CA CYS A 659 -12.24 5.15 8.00
C CYS A 659 -11.73 3.72 8.22
N PHE A 660 -10.97 3.43 9.29
CA PHE A 660 -10.77 2.06 9.81
C PHE A 660 -12.06 1.50 10.44
N ALA A 661 -12.86 2.39 11.04
CA ALA A 661 -13.99 2.02 11.89
C ALA A 661 -15.08 1.19 11.18
N PRO A 662 -15.47 1.42 9.91
CA PRO A 662 -16.39 0.54 9.20
C PRO A 662 -15.93 -0.93 9.16
N GLY A 663 -14.64 -1.18 8.91
CA GLY A 663 -14.04 -2.51 8.90
C GLY A 663 -14.10 -3.18 10.27
N MET A 664 -13.69 -2.47 11.32
CA MET A 664 -13.83 -2.92 12.72
C MET A 664 -15.29 -3.25 13.07
N ILE A 665 -16.23 -2.34 12.78
CA ILE A 665 -17.65 -2.50 13.12
C ILE A 665 -18.25 -3.70 12.38
N ALA A 666 -17.94 -3.88 11.09
CA ALA A 666 -18.39 -5.04 10.32
C ALA A 666 -17.81 -6.36 10.87
N LEU A 667 -16.51 -6.40 11.18
CA LEU A 667 -15.84 -7.56 11.77
C LEU A 667 -16.45 -7.94 13.13
N GLY A 668 -16.70 -6.94 13.97
CA GLY A 668 -17.27 -7.09 15.30
C GLY A 668 -18.79 -7.27 15.34
N ALA A 669 -19.51 -7.05 14.24
CA ALA A 669 -20.91 -7.43 14.12
C ALA A 669 -21.11 -8.97 14.26
N SER A 670 -20.07 -9.76 13.97
CA SER A 670 -20.07 -11.20 14.21
C SER A 670 -20.03 -11.52 15.71
N GLY A 671 -20.98 -12.35 16.18
CA GLY A 671 -21.11 -12.75 17.58
C GLY A 671 -22.04 -11.88 18.44
N SER A 672 -22.51 -10.75 17.92
CA SER A 672 -23.60 -9.96 18.55
C SER A 672 -24.96 -10.68 18.43
N GLY A 673 -25.98 -10.20 19.15
CA GLY A 673 -27.36 -10.62 18.90
C GLY A 673 -27.85 -10.18 17.50
N PRO A 674 -28.81 -10.86 16.86
CA PRO A 674 -29.17 -10.61 15.45
C PRO A 674 -29.49 -9.15 15.12
N ASP A 675 -30.29 -8.50 15.98
CA ASP A 675 -30.69 -7.10 15.81
C ASP A 675 -29.48 -6.15 15.89
N ASP A 676 -28.52 -6.43 16.77
CA ASP A 676 -27.32 -5.62 16.96
C ASP A 676 -26.28 -5.89 15.87
N SER A 677 -26.14 -7.15 15.42
CA SER A 677 -25.37 -7.49 14.21
C SER A 677 -25.87 -6.70 13.00
N GLN A 678 -27.20 -6.60 12.82
CA GLN A 678 -27.77 -5.83 11.71
C GLN A 678 -27.54 -4.32 11.85
N LYS A 679 -27.66 -3.76 13.07
CA LYS A 679 -27.35 -2.34 13.33
C LYS A 679 -25.88 -2.01 13.05
N PHE A 680 -24.96 -2.83 13.55
CA PHE A 680 -23.52 -2.64 13.34
C PHE A 680 -23.17 -2.75 11.85
N LEU A 681 -23.65 -3.78 11.15
CA LEU A 681 -23.38 -3.92 9.73
C LEU A 681 -23.96 -2.74 8.93
N SER A 682 -25.19 -2.30 9.22
CA SER A 682 -25.79 -1.12 8.57
C SER A 682 -24.99 0.16 8.83
N LEU A 683 -24.48 0.37 10.06
CA LEU A 683 -23.64 1.52 10.38
C LEU A 683 -22.29 1.46 9.63
N ALA A 684 -21.68 0.28 9.52
CA ALA A 684 -20.46 0.08 8.74
C ALA A 684 -20.69 0.36 7.25
N GLU A 685 -21.80 -0.10 6.67
CA GLU A 685 -22.14 0.20 5.27
C GLU A 685 -22.34 1.71 5.02
N GLU A 686 -22.99 2.42 5.95
CA GLU A 686 -23.21 3.87 5.86
C GLU A 686 -21.93 4.69 6.05
N LEU A 687 -21.05 4.31 7.00
CA LEU A 687 -19.76 4.97 7.21
C LEU A 687 -18.79 4.71 6.04
N ALA A 688 -18.71 3.48 5.54
CA ALA A 688 -17.87 3.16 4.37
C ALA A 688 -18.32 3.87 3.10
N TRP A 689 -19.62 4.15 2.94
CA TRP A 689 -20.12 5.01 1.87
C TRP A 689 -19.61 6.46 2.01
N THR A 690 -19.57 7.02 3.22
CA THR A 690 -18.98 8.34 3.48
C THR A 690 -17.48 8.36 3.17
N CYS A 691 -16.72 7.39 3.68
CA CYS A 691 -15.28 7.26 3.44
C CYS A 691 -14.96 7.11 1.93
N TYR A 692 -15.69 6.27 1.20
CA TYR A 692 -15.56 6.22 -0.26
C TYR A 692 -15.86 7.58 -0.93
N ASN A 693 -16.78 8.38 -0.38
CA ASN A 693 -17.09 9.71 -0.89
C ASN A 693 -16.10 10.81 -0.46
N PHE A 694 -15.24 10.59 0.55
CA PHE A 694 -14.05 11.43 0.73
C PHE A 694 -13.22 11.43 -0.56
N TYR A 695 -12.89 10.23 -1.07
CA TYR A 695 -12.23 10.05 -2.37
C TYR A 695 -13.10 10.61 -3.52
N GLN A 696 -14.42 10.37 -3.55
CA GLN A 696 -15.25 10.90 -4.65
C GLN A 696 -15.48 12.41 -4.62
N SER A 697 -15.27 13.10 -3.50
CA SER A 697 -15.42 14.56 -3.40
C SER A 697 -14.34 15.32 -4.19
N THR A 698 -13.11 14.79 -4.25
CA THR A 698 -11.95 15.57 -4.71
C THR A 698 -11.74 15.51 -6.23
N PRO A 699 -11.07 16.50 -6.84
CA PRO A 699 -10.67 16.47 -8.27
C PRO A 699 -9.72 15.31 -8.62
N THR A 700 -8.79 14.96 -7.73
CA THR A 700 -7.82 13.88 -7.95
C THR A 700 -8.45 12.50 -7.85
N LYS A 701 -9.47 12.34 -7.00
CA LYS A 701 -10.04 11.07 -6.51
C LYS A 701 -9.20 10.36 -5.43
N LEU A 702 -8.39 11.11 -4.69
CA LEU A 702 -7.79 10.71 -3.41
C LEU A 702 -8.40 11.54 -2.28
N ALA A 703 -8.58 10.97 -1.10
CA ALA A 703 -9.12 11.68 0.07
C ALA A 703 -8.07 12.58 0.74
N GLY A 704 -8.50 13.72 1.28
CA GLY A 704 -7.69 14.51 2.21
C GLY A 704 -7.65 13.88 3.60
N GLU A 705 -6.67 14.26 4.42
CA GLU A 705 -6.45 13.72 5.77
C GLU A 705 -7.67 13.86 6.70
N ASN A 706 -8.49 14.91 6.54
CA ASN A 706 -9.74 15.07 7.29
C ASN A 706 -10.80 15.91 6.58
N TYR A 707 -12.04 15.73 7.04
CA TYR A 707 -13.24 16.36 6.49
C TYR A 707 -14.08 17.01 7.59
N PHE A 708 -14.60 18.20 7.29
CA PHE A 708 -15.62 18.87 8.09
C PHE A 708 -17.00 18.67 7.48
N PHE A 709 -18.02 18.70 8.32
CA PHE A 709 -19.43 18.58 7.94
C PHE A 709 -20.15 19.84 8.43
N HIS A 710 -20.93 20.49 7.57
CA HIS A 710 -21.53 21.78 7.87
C HIS A 710 -23.04 21.77 7.60
N PRO A 711 -23.87 22.52 8.35
CA PRO A 711 -25.31 22.59 8.07
C PRO A 711 -25.58 23.09 6.63
N GLY A 712 -26.20 22.25 5.81
CA GLY A 712 -26.49 22.53 4.40
C GLY A 712 -25.36 22.21 3.40
N GLN A 713 -24.20 21.71 3.85
CA GLN A 713 -23.13 21.21 2.98
C GLN A 713 -22.65 19.83 3.44
N ASP A 714 -22.63 18.87 2.51
CA ASP A 714 -22.38 17.48 2.85
C ASP A 714 -21.01 17.19 3.48
N MET A 715 -19.95 17.71 2.89
CA MET A 715 -18.58 17.62 3.41
C MET A 715 -17.69 18.69 2.77
N SER A 716 -16.63 19.08 3.47
CA SER A 716 -15.53 19.92 3.01
C SER A 716 -14.21 19.26 3.39
N VAL A 717 -13.23 19.24 2.48
CA VAL A 717 -11.86 18.87 2.84
C VAL A 717 -11.34 19.91 3.85
N GLY A 718 -10.84 19.46 5.00
CA GLY A 718 -10.10 20.28 5.94
C GLY A 718 -8.63 20.30 5.55
N THR A 719 -7.83 19.52 6.27
CA THR A 719 -6.43 19.25 5.90
C THR A 719 -6.38 18.48 4.58
N SER A 720 -5.83 19.09 3.52
CA SER A 720 -5.98 18.57 2.15
C SER A 720 -4.83 17.71 1.62
N TRP A 721 -3.82 17.36 2.43
CA TRP A 721 -2.81 16.39 2.02
C TRP A 721 -3.39 14.96 1.99
N ASN A 722 -2.75 14.08 1.22
CA ASN A 722 -2.99 12.64 1.20
C ASN A 722 -1.63 11.94 1.26
N ILE A 723 -1.39 11.11 2.27
CA ILE A 723 -0.09 10.44 2.45
C ILE A 723 -0.14 8.94 2.10
N LEU A 724 -0.92 8.55 1.09
CA LEU A 724 -1.03 7.14 0.59
C LEU A 724 -1.76 6.15 1.53
N ARG A 725 -2.59 6.69 2.43
CA ARG A 725 -3.30 6.01 3.52
C ARG A 725 -4.16 4.77 3.14
N PRO A 726 -4.26 3.76 4.04
CA PRO A 726 -4.96 2.49 3.78
C PRO A 726 -6.37 2.35 4.34
N GLU A 727 -6.80 3.17 5.30
CA GLU A 727 -7.88 2.84 6.24
C GLU A 727 -9.23 2.66 5.52
N THR A 728 -9.50 3.49 4.50
CA THR A 728 -10.66 3.30 3.63
C THR A 728 -10.61 1.96 2.86
N VAL A 729 -9.45 1.49 2.37
CA VAL A 729 -9.35 0.20 1.68
C VAL A 729 -9.36 -1.00 2.63
N GLU A 730 -8.83 -0.88 3.86
CA GLU A 730 -9.02 -1.87 4.93
C GLU A 730 -10.53 -2.13 5.14
N SER A 731 -11.32 -1.07 5.34
CA SER A 731 -12.76 -1.16 5.50
C SER A 731 -13.47 -1.84 4.34
N LEU A 732 -13.08 -1.55 3.09
CA LEU A 732 -13.62 -2.20 1.90
C LEU A 732 -13.25 -3.69 1.83
N PHE A 733 -12.05 -4.06 2.28
CA PHE A 733 -11.61 -5.45 2.38
C PHE A 733 -12.47 -6.24 3.38
N TYR A 734 -12.66 -5.76 4.62
CA TYR A 734 -13.50 -6.44 5.61
C TYR A 734 -14.96 -6.52 5.17
N LEU A 735 -15.56 -5.41 4.72
CA LEU A 735 -16.93 -5.40 4.23
C LEU A 735 -17.14 -6.36 3.06
N TRP A 736 -16.19 -6.45 2.12
CA TRP A 736 -16.24 -7.45 1.05
C TRP A 736 -16.14 -8.89 1.60
N ARG A 737 -15.16 -9.18 2.46
CA ARG A 737 -14.94 -10.53 3.03
C ARG A 737 -16.15 -11.05 3.81
N LEU A 738 -16.86 -10.15 4.50
CA LEU A 738 -17.97 -10.50 5.40
C LEU A 738 -19.34 -10.51 4.72
N THR A 739 -19.58 -9.65 3.73
CA THR A 739 -20.88 -9.55 3.02
C THR A 739 -20.91 -10.24 1.66
N GLY A 740 -19.76 -10.44 1.03
CA GLY A 740 -19.63 -10.85 -0.37
C GLY A 740 -20.07 -9.79 -1.40
N ASN A 741 -20.47 -8.58 -0.96
CA ASN A 741 -20.96 -7.51 -1.82
C ASN A 741 -19.82 -6.95 -2.69
N LYS A 742 -19.86 -7.23 -4.00
CA LYS A 742 -18.85 -6.77 -4.97
C LYS A 742 -18.75 -5.26 -5.13
N THR A 743 -19.71 -4.49 -4.60
CA THR A 743 -19.68 -3.01 -4.64
C THR A 743 -18.38 -2.46 -4.04
N TYR A 744 -17.88 -3.06 -2.95
CA TYR A 744 -16.62 -2.64 -2.33
C TYR A 744 -15.38 -2.94 -3.19
N GLN A 745 -15.43 -4.00 -4.01
CA GLN A 745 -14.39 -4.30 -5.00
C GLN A 745 -14.37 -3.26 -6.13
N GLU A 746 -15.53 -2.74 -6.54
CA GLU A 746 -15.61 -1.63 -7.51
C GLU A 746 -15.15 -0.30 -6.90
N TRP A 747 -15.52 0.00 -5.65
CA TRP A 747 -15.08 1.20 -4.93
C TRP A 747 -13.56 1.20 -4.74
N GLY A 748 -12.98 0.09 -4.28
CA GLY A 748 -11.54 -0.07 -4.18
C GLY A 748 -10.84 0.07 -5.54
N TRP A 749 -11.46 -0.38 -6.64
CA TRP A 749 -10.86 -0.25 -7.96
C TRP A 749 -10.78 1.21 -8.43
N ASN A 750 -11.82 2.00 -8.13
CA ASN A 750 -11.82 3.44 -8.43
C ASN A 750 -10.75 4.20 -7.62
N ILE A 751 -10.46 3.78 -6.37
CA ILE A 751 -9.37 4.34 -5.56
C ILE A 751 -8.01 3.90 -6.09
N PHE A 752 -7.84 2.62 -6.44
CA PHE A 752 -6.59 2.12 -7.02
C PHE A 752 -6.25 2.82 -8.35
N GLU A 753 -7.24 3.02 -9.25
CA GLU A 753 -7.06 3.82 -10.47
C GLU A 753 -6.73 5.30 -10.18
N ALA A 754 -7.14 5.84 -9.02
CA ALA A 754 -6.74 7.17 -8.58
C ALA A 754 -5.28 7.22 -8.08
N PHE A 755 -4.80 6.24 -7.31
CA PHE A 755 -3.38 6.15 -6.94
C PHE A 755 -2.48 5.97 -8.18
N GLU A 756 -2.84 5.06 -9.09
CA GLU A 756 -2.14 4.85 -10.38
C GLU A 756 -2.05 6.12 -11.23
N LYS A 757 -3.09 6.97 -11.21
CA LYS A 757 -3.17 8.21 -11.98
C LYS A 757 -2.45 9.39 -11.31
N ASN A 758 -2.60 9.57 -10.00
CA ASN A 758 -2.22 10.81 -9.30
C ASN A 758 -0.98 10.65 -8.41
N SER A 759 -0.68 9.45 -7.90
CA SER A 759 0.44 9.20 -6.98
C SER A 759 1.63 8.50 -7.65
N ARG A 760 1.41 7.66 -8.66
CA ARG A 760 2.50 6.97 -9.35
C ARG A 760 3.47 7.94 -10.02
N VAL A 761 4.77 7.71 -9.83
CA VAL A 761 5.89 8.45 -10.46
C VAL A 761 6.90 7.47 -11.06
N GLU A 762 8.01 7.97 -11.62
CA GLU A 762 9.04 7.14 -12.27
C GLU A 762 9.66 6.10 -11.31
N ALA A 763 9.85 6.47 -10.04
CA ALA A 763 10.57 5.71 -9.02
C ALA A 763 9.72 5.50 -7.75
N GLY A 764 8.55 4.88 -7.90
CA GLY A 764 7.62 4.58 -6.79
C GLY A 764 6.32 5.38 -6.86
N TYR A 765 5.75 5.68 -5.69
CA TYR A 765 4.49 6.40 -5.49
C TYR A 765 4.67 7.51 -4.46
N VAL A 766 4.06 8.67 -4.68
CA VAL A 766 4.09 9.82 -3.77
C VAL A 766 2.70 10.21 -3.30
N GLY A 767 2.60 10.69 -2.08
CA GLY A 767 1.41 11.38 -1.62
C GLY A 767 1.21 12.72 -2.33
N LEU A 768 0.19 13.45 -1.90
CA LEU A 768 -0.19 14.76 -2.40
C LEU A 768 -0.14 15.77 -1.26
N LYS A 769 0.48 16.93 -1.50
CA LYS A 769 0.39 18.09 -0.60
C LYS A 769 -1.00 18.73 -0.60
N ASP A 770 -1.75 18.54 -1.68
CA ASP A 770 -3.14 18.96 -1.81
C ASP A 770 -3.90 18.09 -2.84
N VAL A 771 -4.96 17.41 -2.39
CA VAL A 771 -5.85 16.57 -3.21
C VAL A 771 -6.72 17.36 -4.20
N ASN A 772 -6.78 18.68 -4.10
CA ASN A 772 -7.55 19.53 -5.03
C ASN A 772 -6.76 19.87 -6.29
N SER A 773 -5.50 20.30 -6.13
CA SER A 773 -4.57 20.61 -7.22
C SER A 773 -3.83 19.39 -7.76
N GLY A 774 -3.65 18.33 -6.95
CA GLY A 774 -2.82 17.18 -7.31
C GLY A 774 -1.31 17.46 -7.25
N VAL A 775 -0.89 18.49 -6.50
CA VAL A 775 0.52 18.76 -6.22
C VAL A 775 1.07 17.63 -5.36
N LYS A 776 2.06 16.91 -5.90
CA LYS A 776 2.73 15.78 -5.26
C LYS A 776 3.64 16.22 -4.10
N ASP A 777 3.78 15.35 -3.11
CA ASP A 777 4.89 15.39 -2.15
C ASP A 777 6.10 14.60 -2.67
N ASN A 778 7.04 14.26 -1.78
CA ASN A 778 8.23 13.49 -2.10
C ASN A 778 8.45 12.34 -1.08
N MET A 779 7.38 11.64 -0.67
CA MET A 779 7.47 10.50 0.24
C MET A 779 6.66 9.30 -0.25
N MET A 780 7.25 8.10 -0.16
CA MET A 780 6.54 6.83 -0.24
C MET A 780 6.55 6.21 1.15
N GLN A 781 5.45 6.40 1.89
CA GLN A 781 5.27 5.90 3.24
C GLN A 781 5.33 4.37 3.28
N SER A 782 5.91 3.77 4.33
CA SER A 782 6.07 2.31 4.42
C SER A 782 4.72 1.58 4.38
N PHE A 783 3.70 2.12 5.06
CA PHE A 783 2.32 1.61 5.07
C PHE A 783 1.66 1.56 3.67
N PHE A 784 2.16 2.27 2.65
CA PHE A 784 1.65 2.08 1.29
C PHE A 784 1.94 0.66 0.75
N LEU A 785 3.09 0.09 1.14
CA LEU A 785 3.50 -1.27 0.79
C LEU A 785 3.01 -2.29 1.84
N ALA A 786 3.03 -1.92 3.11
CA ALA A 786 2.52 -2.75 4.20
C ALA A 786 1.00 -2.96 4.10
N GLU A 787 0.24 -1.91 3.87
CA GLU A 787 -1.21 -1.90 4.06
C GLU A 787 -1.96 -1.62 2.76
N THR A 788 -1.76 -0.46 2.14
CA THR A 788 -2.61 0.01 1.03
C THR A 788 -2.60 -0.98 -0.12
N LEU A 789 -1.41 -1.42 -0.56
CA LEU A 789 -1.28 -2.44 -1.60
C LEU A 789 -1.65 -3.86 -1.12
N LYS A 790 -1.46 -4.19 0.16
CA LYS A 790 -1.84 -5.49 0.75
C LYS A 790 -3.36 -5.65 0.77
N TYR A 791 -4.09 -4.67 1.30
CA TYR A 791 -5.55 -4.67 1.31
C TYR A 791 -6.15 -4.60 -0.10
N PHE A 792 -5.59 -3.83 -1.04
CA PHE A 792 -6.01 -3.93 -2.45
C PHE A 792 -5.82 -5.33 -3.02
N TYR A 793 -4.69 -6.00 -2.75
CA TYR A 793 -4.44 -7.36 -3.25
C TYR A 793 -5.41 -8.38 -2.62
N LEU A 794 -5.66 -8.26 -1.32
CA LEU A 794 -6.55 -9.15 -0.56
C LEU A 794 -8.05 -8.93 -0.87
N LEU A 795 -8.45 -7.70 -1.22
CA LEU A 795 -9.79 -7.33 -1.72
C LEU A 795 -10.10 -8.01 -3.06
N TYR A 796 -9.08 -8.33 -3.88
CA TYR A 796 -9.22 -9.07 -5.13
C TYR A 796 -8.71 -10.53 -5.05
N SER A 797 -8.43 -11.03 -3.84
CA SER A 797 -8.03 -12.42 -3.61
C SER A 797 -9.20 -13.23 -3.03
N PRO A 798 -9.34 -14.53 -3.39
CA PRO A 798 -10.34 -15.41 -2.76
C PRO A 798 -10.27 -15.38 -1.23
N SER A 799 -11.41 -15.57 -0.55
CA SER A 799 -11.50 -15.47 0.92
C SER A 799 -10.62 -16.45 1.71
N SER A 800 -10.10 -17.49 1.05
CA SER A 800 -9.11 -18.42 1.60
C SER A 800 -7.67 -17.90 1.60
N VAL A 801 -7.38 -16.79 0.93
CA VAL A 801 -6.06 -16.13 0.97
C VAL A 801 -6.06 -15.20 2.18
N ILE A 802 -5.32 -15.60 3.23
CA ILE A 802 -5.35 -15.01 4.58
C ILE A 802 -6.80 -14.98 5.10
N SER A 803 -7.30 -16.13 5.57
CA SER A 803 -8.67 -16.23 6.10
C SER A 803 -8.80 -15.54 7.45
N LEU A 804 -9.92 -14.82 7.66
CA LEU A 804 -10.28 -14.21 8.94
C LEU A 804 -10.65 -15.25 10.03
N ASP A 805 -10.73 -16.54 9.66
CA ASP A 805 -10.85 -17.66 10.61
C ASP A 805 -9.50 -18.14 11.18
N GLU A 806 -8.38 -17.78 10.52
CA GLU A 806 -7.03 -18.27 10.84
C GLU A 806 -6.08 -17.13 11.24
N TRP A 807 -6.36 -15.90 10.80
CA TRP A 807 -5.49 -14.74 10.91
C TRP A 807 -6.26 -13.52 11.42
N VAL A 808 -5.56 -12.69 12.20
CA VAL A 808 -6.00 -11.34 12.57
C VAL A 808 -4.90 -10.37 12.17
N PHE A 809 -5.25 -9.36 11.37
CA PHE A 809 -4.34 -8.28 11.02
C PHE A 809 -4.11 -7.40 12.24
N ASN A 810 -2.88 -6.93 12.48
CA ASN A 810 -2.62 -5.84 13.41
C ASN A 810 -3.08 -4.49 12.81
N THR A 811 -2.75 -3.34 13.42
CA THR A 811 -3.17 -2.01 12.90
C THR A 811 -2.33 -1.55 11.68
N GLU A 812 -1.21 -2.24 11.39
CA GLU A 812 -0.28 -2.00 10.26
C GLU A 812 -0.43 -3.12 9.19
N ALA A 813 -1.65 -3.65 9.04
CA ALA A 813 -2.00 -4.77 8.18
C ALA A 813 -1.11 -6.03 8.25
N HIS A 814 -0.41 -6.31 9.34
CA HIS A 814 0.38 -7.54 9.50
C HIS A 814 -0.49 -8.70 10.03
N PRO A 815 -0.80 -9.75 9.24
CA PRO A 815 -1.59 -10.88 9.71
C PRO A 815 -0.80 -11.74 10.70
N LEU A 816 -1.23 -11.70 11.96
CA LEU A 816 -0.78 -12.58 13.03
C LEU A 816 -1.72 -13.79 13.11
N LYS A 817 -1.16 -14.98 13.30
CA LYS A 817 -1.95 -16.21 13.34
C LYS A 817 -2.71 -16.35 14.67
N ILE A 818 -4.00 -16.68 14.57
CA ILE A 818 -4.91 -16.85 15.72
C ILE A 818 -4.47 -18.06 16.56
N VAL A 819 -4.41 -17.90 17.88
CA VAL A 819 -4.04 -18.95 18.84
C VAL A 819 -5.04 -19.00 19.98
N THR A 820 -5.55 -20.20 20.27
CA THR A 820 -6.59 -20.37 21.30
C THR A 820 -6.02 -20.11 22.68
N ARG A 821 -6.51 -19.07 23.36
CA ARG A 821 -6.17 -18.80 24.76
C ARG A 821 -7.11 -19.57 25.67
N HIS A 822 -6.56 -20.39 26.55
CA HIS A 822 -7.32 -21.11 27.57
C HIS A 822 -7.29 -20.36 28.91
N ASP A 823 -8.32 -20.54 29.72
CA ASP A 823 -8.32 -20.04 31.10
C ASP A 823 -7.19 -20.69 31.90
N GLN A 824 -6.43 -19.91 32.68
CA GLN A 824 -5.37 -20.44 33.55
C GLN A 824 -5.97 -21.10 34.81
N VAL A 825 -6.62 -22.25 34.62
CA VAL A 825 -6.84 -23.19 35.72
C VAL A 825 -5.47 -23.70 36.18
N GLN A 826 -5.12 -23.40 37.44
CA GLN A 826 -3.78 -23.66 37.98
C GLN A 826 -3.36 -25.13 37.81
N ASN A 827 -2.21 -25.34 37.15
CA ASN A 827 -1.49 -26.61 37.24
C ASN A 827 0.03 -26.46 37.06
N TYR A 828 0.61 -25.38 37.61
CA TYR A 828 2.03 -25.33 37.94
C TYR A 828 2.30 -26.16 39.20
N GLY A 829 2.25 -27.49 39.05
CA GLY A 829 2.47 -28.44 40.13
C GLY A 829 2.70 -29.85 39.61
N GLY A 830 3.78 -30.51 40.08
CA GLY A 830 4.06 -31.92 39.80
C GLY A 830 4.74 -32.20 38.46
N LEU A 831 6.05 -31.91 38.36
CA LEU A 831 6.90 -32.45 37.28
C LEU A 831 7.27 -33.92 37.58
N ASP A 832 6.24 -34.76 37.78
CA ASP A 832 6.40 -36.13 38.26
C ASP A 832 6.80 -37.08 37.11
N LYS A 833 8.05 -37.54 37.18
CA LYS A 833 8.63 -38.48 36.23
C LYS A 833 8.07 -39.88 36.49
N HIS A 834 7.25 -40.44 35.59
CA HIS A 834 7.20 -41.90 35.46
C HIS A 834 7.01 -42.43 34.04
N ASN A 835 8.08 -43.08 33.56
CA ASN A 835 8.15 -44.25 32.68
C ASN A 835 7.12 -44.43 31.55
N LYS A 836 7.66 -44.45 30.32
CA LYS A 836 7.07 -45.16 29.18
C LYS A 836 6.74 -46.61 29.57
N LEU A 837 5.49 -47.02 29.37
CA LEU A 837 5.14 -48.41 29.06
C LEU A 837 4.23 -48.43 27.83
N VAL A 838 4.54 -49.32 26.90
CA VAL A 838 3.79 -49.51 25.65
C VAL A 838 2.86 -50.70 25.84
N ASP A 839 1.57 -50.56 25.53
CA ASP A 839 0.74 -51.72 25.21
C ASP A 839 -0.29 -51.42 24.11
N ARG A 840 -0.76 -52.48 23.46
CA ARG A 840 -1.61 -52.50 22.27
C ARG A 840 -3.06 -52.77 22.63
N SER A 841 -3.95 -51.81 22.42
CA SER A 841 -5.40 -52.00 22.53
C SER A 841 -5.96 -52.89 21.41
N ARG A 842 -5.97 -54.22 21.63
CA ARG A 842 -6.81 -55.16 20.88
C ARG A 842 -8.28 -54.95 21.28
N GLY A 843 -9.16 -54.74 20.30
CA GLY A 843 -10.59 -54.51 20.54
C GLY A 843 -11.40 -55.77 20.92
N ARG A 844 -12.49 -55.55 21.68
CA ARG A 844 -13.58 -56.50 21.97
C ARG A 844 -14.83 -55.64 22.29
N LYS A 845 -15.84 -55.60 21.43
CA LYS A 845 -17.03 -56.48 21.33
C LYS A 845 -17.94 -56.49 22.56
N GLU A 846 -19.26 -56.38 22.32
CA GLU A 846 -20.30 -56.10 23.31
C GLU A 846 -20.57 -57.27 24.29
N GLY A 847 -21.24 -56.95 25.41
CA GLY A 847 -21.65 -57.97 26.40
C GLY A 847 -22.61 -57.46 27.49
N ARG A 848 -23.90 -57.35 27.16
CA ARG A 848 -25.12 -57.34 28.03
C ARG A 848 -25.09 -56.73 29.44
N TYR A 849 -26.05 -55.82 29.68
CA TYR A 849 -26.67 -55.60 31.00
C TYR A 849 -27.37 -56.86 31.54
N VAL A 850 -27.32 -57.05 32.85
CA VAL A 850 -28.33 -57.68 33.73
C VAL A 850 -28.32 -56.90 35.05
N ASP A 851 -29.46 -56.83 35.74
CA ASP A 851 -29.74 -55.95 36.87
C ASP A 851 -28.93 -56.23 38.16
N HIS A 852 -28.64 -55.18 38.93
CA HIS A 852 -29.28 -55.01 40.24
C HIS A 852 -29.27 -53.58 40.76
#